data_AF-A0A1I4B4Y3-F1
#
_entry.id   AF-A0A1I4B4Y3-F1
#
_cell.length_a   1.000
_cell.length_b   1.000
_cell.length_c   1.000
_cell.angle_alpha   90.00
_cell.angle_beta   90.00
_cell.angle_gamma   90.00
#
_symmetry.space_group_name_H-M   'P 1'
#
loop_
_entity.id
_entity.type
_entity.pdbx_description
1 polymer ?
#
loop_
_entity_poly.entity_id
_entity_poly.type
_entity_poly.pdbx_seq_one_letter_code
_entity_poly.pdbx_strand_id
1 'polypeptide(L)'
;MEFRDSIFKSLLQKEIEKAPLCFAEKLISGGVFSYYPSERLKEFVGNHPFSLFRKTMPFSPGFKRVMKSGGNYQNANRDGRFYDLDIGVYLPKDGFGDEEWNARYFLMKLIYNQLFLPYFADAENHLFRECVDFVKRVNRDYNCKNNNSEEQAFIDIRSMREDESIADYLAFIQSNIIIEENKKKETNKEGQINFNKFLLQVFVKGFDSFLKDRTELNFLQLPELQGDGTRGDDLESLDKLGAVVAVDLKLDATGIDADLNENISFYTFCKLLDSNHLSRLRNEIIKYQSANSDFSHNEDFDYDRIISIIELCMLSADHVSTNDNESIFPNNDKDFSGIRPYLSTDAKVETFEDLYVHSDAKTPITNATMVLNWKYGTDKLFERLMISDQDFLVTEKDYFVWKELKKDIEEKIKLREELHSLWVNTPKGKKGAKKKNGRETTGEFSEENKKEYLEVCREIDRYVNLDNKLHFVHLKRMHSLLIELLGRFVGFTYLFERDYQYYHLEIRSRRNKDAGVVDKLEYNKIKDQNKYDKDDFFACTFLYEKANKVRNFIAHFNYLTMWNSPQEEEHNSNLSGAKNSSGRQNLKCSLTELINELREVMSYDRKLKNAVTKAVIDLFDKHGMVIKFRIVNNNNNDNKNKHHLELDDIVPKKIMHLRGIKLKRQDGKPIPIQTDSVDPLYCRMWKKLLDLKPTPF
;
A
#
# COMPACT_ATOMS: atom_id res chain seq x y z
N MET A 1 13.54 0.65 -35.23
CA MET A 1 14.56 1.18 -34.30
C MET A 1 14.51 0.29 -33.08
N GLU A 2 15.60 -0.41 -32.77
CA GLU A 2 15.62 -1.32 -31.63
C GLU A 2 15.96 -0.55 -30.34
N PHE A 3 15.51 -1.04 -29.19
CA PHE A 3 15.74 -0.37 -27.91
C PHE A 3 17.23 -0.30 -27.55
N ARG A 4 18.03 -1.31 -27.93
CA ARG A 4 19.48 -1.35 -27.72
C ARG A 4 20.25 -0.22 -28.41
N ASP A 5 19.70 0.33 -29.49
CA ASP A 5 20.31 1.44 -30.25
C ASP A 5 19.84 2.82 -29.74
N SER A 6 19.04 2.85 -28.68
CA SER A 6 18.47 4.08 -28.12
C SER A 6 19.21 4.55 -26.86
N ILE A 7 18.88 5.75 -26.39
CA ILE A 7 19.39 6.29 -25.12
C ILE A 7 19.03 5.37 -23.92
N PHE A 8 17.96 4.57 -24.02
CA PHE A 8 17.48 3.73 -22.92
C PHE A 8 18.46 2.63 -22.52
N LYS A 9 19.29 2.13 -23.44
CA LYS A 9 20.38 1.20 -23.12
C LYS A 9 21.34 1.83 -22.10
N SER A 10 21.84 3.03 -22.41
CA SER A 10 22.77 3.75 -21.54
C SER A 10 22.15 4.12 -20.19
N LEU A 11 20.83 4.37 -20.16
CA LEU A 11 20.11 4.65 -18.92
C LEU A 11 20.00 3.42 -18.03
N LEU A 12 19.69 2.24 -18.61
CA LEU A 12 19.66 0.99 -17.86
C LEU A 12 21.04 0.63 -17.32
N GLN A 13 22.10 0.74 -18.13
CA GLN A 13 23.46 0.46 -17.70
C GLN A 13 23.88 1.34 -16.51
N LYS A 14 23.62 2.66 -16.59
CA LYS A 14 23.88 3.58 -15.48
C LYS A 14 23.08 3.26 -14.22
N GLU A 15 21.84 2.80 -14.37
CA GLU A 15 21.01 2.42 -13.21
C GLU A 15 21.58 1.17 -12.51
N ILE A 16 22.04 0.19 -13.28
CA ILE A 16 22.70 -1.02 -12.75
C ILE A 16 23.97 -0.64 -11.99
N GLU A 17 24.81 0.22 -12.56
CA GLU A 17 26.05 0.71 -11.93
C GLU A 17 25.78 1.49 -10.63
N LYS A 18 24.65 2.20 -10.54
CA LYS A 18 24.24 2.97 -9.36
C LYS A 18 23.54 2.14 -8.28
N ALA A 19 23.12 0.91 -8.57
CA ALA A 19 22.30 0.12 -7.65
C ALA A 19 22.94 -0.08 -6.24
N PRO A 20 24.26 -0.34 -6.11
CA PRO A 20 24.90 -0.43 -4.78
C PRO A 20 24.82 0.88 -4.00
N LEU A 21 25.01 2.03 -4.66
CA LEU A 21 24.91 3.34 -4.02
C LEU A 21 23.49 3.62 -3.52
N CYS A 22 22.48 3.38 -4.36
CA CYS A 22 21.07 3.55 -3.96
C CYS A 22 20.68 2.60 -2.82
N PHE A 23 21.31 1.42 -2.73
CA PHE A 23 21.11 0.51 -1.60
C PHE A 23 21.76 1.06 -0.32
N ALA A 24 22.95 1.65 -0.41
CA ALA A 24 23.61 2.32 0.73
C ALA A 24 22.80 3.53 1.22
N GLU A 25 22.24 4.35 0.32
CA GLU A 25 21.34 5.46 0.67
C GLU A 25 20.11 4.98 1.46
N LYS A 26 19.61 3.77 1.19
CA LYS A 26 18.52 3.17 1.98
C LYS A 26 18.96 2.81 3.40
N LEU A 27 20.21 2.40 3.61
CA LEU A 27 20.77 2.19 4.94
C LEU A 27 20.95 3.52 5.69
N ILE A 28 21.38 4.58 5.00
CA ILE A 28 21.51 5.93 5.57
C ILE A 28 20.14 6.47 6.00
N SER A 29 19.16 6.48 5.09
CA SER A 29 17.79 6.94 5.40
C SER A 29 17.08 6.07 6.44
N GLY A 30 17.47 4.80 6.57
CA GLY A 30 17.05 3.91 7.64
C GLY A 30 17.67 4.23 9.02
N GLY A 31 18.61 5.17 9.10
CA GLY A 31 19.34 5.53 10.33
C GLY A 31 20.43 4.53 10.73
N VAL A 32 20.75 3.55 9.87
CA VAL A 32 21.66 2.44 10.23
C VAL A 32 23.07 2.94 10.53
N PHE A 33 23.60 3.84 9.70
CA PHE A 33 24.95 4.40 9.87
C PHE A 33 25.12 5.24 11.14
N SER A 34 24.02 5.79 11.67
CA SER A 34 24.05 6.57 12.91
C SER A 34 24.14 5.69 14.17
N TYR A 35 23.74 4.42 14.08
CA TYR A 35 23.63 3.52 15.24
C TYR A 35 24.49 2.26 15.15
N TYR A 36 25.24 2.08 14.06
CA TYR A 36 26.12 0.94 13.87
C TYR A 36 27.48 1.37 13.30
N PRO A 37 28.60 0.87 13.84
CA PRO A 37 29.93 1.21 13.35
C PRO A 37 30.12 0.82 11.88
N SER A 38 30.70 1.72 11.09
CA SER A 38 30.87 1.52 9.65
C SER A 38 31.74 0.31 9.31
N GLU A 39 32.74 -0.01 10.14
CA GLU A 39 33.58 -1.20 9.95
C GLU A 39 32.77 -2.50 10.05
N ARG A 40 31.85 -2.58 11.03
CA ARG A 40 30.94 -3.73 11.19
C ARG A 40 29.97 -3.84 10.03
N LEU A 41 29.46 -2.70 9.55
CA LEU A 41 28.57 -2.69 8.38
C LEU A 41 29.31 -3.14 7.12
N LYS A 42 30.57 -2.71 6.90
CA LYS A 42 31.40 -3.19 5.78
C LYS A 42 31.67 -4.68 5.87
N GLU A 43 32.05 -5.17 7.04
CA GLU A 43 32.28 -6.60 7.29
C GLU A 43 31.01 -7.41 6.99
N PHE A 44 29.88 -6.99 7.55
CA PHE A 44 28.58 -7.62 7.31
C PHE A 44 28.21 -7.63 5.83
N VAL A 45 28.33 -6.49 5.16
CA VAL A 45 27.96 -6.34 3.75
C VAL A 45 28.88 -7.12 2.81
N GLY A 46 30.19 -7.11 3.07
CA GLY A 46 31.17 -7.82 2.24
C GLY A 46 31.08 -9.35 2.37
N ASN A 47 30.65 -9.84 3.54
CA ASN A 47 30.53 -11.27 3.83
C ASN A 47 29.19 -11.88 3.40
N HIS A 48 28.17 -11.07 3.12
CA HIS A 48 26.85 -11.54 2.75
C HIS A 48 26.44 -11.00 1.38
N PRO A 49 26.32 -11.85 0.33
CA PRO A 49 25.85 -11.39 -0.97
C PRO A 49 24.38 -10.95 -0.87
N PHE A 50 24.08 -9.77 -1.38
CA PHE A 50 22.71 -9.29 -1.53
C PHE A 50 22.26 -9.54 -2.97
N SER A 51 21.00 -9.92 -3.16
CA SER A 51 20.41 -10.00 -4.49
C SER A 51 19.33 -8.93 -4.65
N LEU A 52 19.23 -8.38 -5.86
CA LEU A 52 18.05 -7.61 -6.26
C LEU A 52 16.80 -8.50 -6.24
N PHE A 53 16.96 -9.76 -6.63
CA PHE A 53 15.92 -10.76 -6.55
C PHE A 53 15.80 -11.31 -5.13
N ARG A 54 14.69 -10.97 -4.46
CA ARG A 54 14.30 -11.63 -3.22
C ARG A 54 13.63 -12.94 -3.57
N LYS A 55 14.31 -14.07 -3.38
CA LYS A 55 13.66 -15.38 -3.40
C LYS A 55 12.61 -15.39 -2.29
N THR A 56 11.33 -15.28 -2.68
CA THR A 56 10.22 -15.24 -1.74
C THR A 56 9.63 -16.62 -1.60
N MET A 57 9.50 -17.07 -0.35
CA MET A 57 8.73 -18.28 -0.05
C MET A 57 7.23 -17.91 -0.09
N PRO A 58 6.39 -18.66 -0.82
CA PRO A 58 4.95 -18.38 -0.84
C PRO A 58 4.40 -18.40 0.59
N PHE A 59 3.49 -17.46 0.90
CA PHE A 59 2.86 -17.30 2.22
C PHE A 59 3.80 -16.93 3.38
N SER A 60 5.05 -16.54 3.11
CA SER A 60 5.93 -15.98 4.16
C SER A 60 5.26 -14.78 4.84
N PRO A 61 5.13 -14.77 6.18
CA PRO A 61 4.56 -13.63 6.89
C PRO A 61 5.42 -12.37 6.71
N GLY A 62 4.79 -11.21 6.48
CA GLY A 62 5.56 -9.96 6.43
C GLY A 62 6.30 -9.69 7.74
N PHE A 63 7.54 -9.18 7.65
CA PHE A 63 8.45 -8.94 8.78
C PHE A 63 7.80 -8.22 9.97
N LYS A 64 6.95 -7.21 9.72
CA LYS A 64 6.20 -6.50 10.78
C LYS A 64 5.37 -7.45 11.66
N ARG A 65 4.75 -8.47 11.06
CA ARG A 65 3.98 -9.48 11.80
C ARG A 65 4.88 -10.42 12.58
N VAL A 66 6.02 -10.81 12.00
CA VAL A 66 7.04 -11.64 12.66
C VAL A 66 7.59 -10.92 13.89
N MET A 67 8.09 -9.68 13.74
CA MET A 67 8.62 -8.88 14.87
C MET A 67 7.59 -8.68 15.98
N LYS A 68 6.37 -8.25 15.63
CA LYS A 68 5.32 -8.03 16.64
C LYS A 68 4.95 -9.32 17.37
N SER A 69 4.85 -10.43 16.65
CA SER A 69 4.45 -11.71 17.25
C SER A 69 5.60 -12.32 18.05
N GLY A 70 6.84 -12.22 17.58
CA GLY A 70 8.03 -12.62 18.30
C GLY A 70 8.14 -11.89 19.64
N GLY A 71 7.95 -10.57 19.67
CA GLY A 71 7.88 -9.82 20.92
C GLY A 71 6.78 -10.31 21.88
N ASN A 72 5.61 -10.71 21.36
CA ASN A 72 4.54 -11.28 22.19
C ASN A 72 4.91 -12.66 22.77
N TYR A 73 5.49 -13.55 21.96
CA TYR A 73 5.89 -14.90 22.41
C TYR A 73 7.10 -14.87 23.35
N GLN A 74 8.05 -13.94 23.15
CA GLN A 74 9.18 -13.74 24.06
C GLN A 74 8.72 -13.23 25.44
N ASN A 75 7.63 -12.46 25.48
CA ASN A 75 7.01 -11.96 26.70
C ASN A 75 5.87 -12.86 27.23
N ALA A 76 5.78 -14.13 26.79
CA ALA A 76 4.70 -15.05 27.17
C ALA A 76 4.54 -15.21 28.70
N ASN A 77 5.63 -15.15 29.45
CA ASN A 77 5.60 -15.23 30.92
C ASN A 77 4.81 -14.08 31.59
N ARG A 78 4.57 -12.97 30.88
CA ARG A 78 3.79 -11.81 31.35
C ARG A 78 2.35 -11.80 30.82
N ASP A 79 2.05 -12.52 29.74
CA ASP A 79 0.73 -12.58 29.11
C ASP A 79 0.31 -14.04 28.89
N GLY A 80 -0.56 -14.55 29.76
CA GLY A 80 -1.06 -15.93 29.71
C GLY A 80 -1.86 -16.31 28.45
N ARG A 81 -1.99 -15.41 27.45
CA ARG A 81 -2.51 -15.70 26.11
C ARG A 81 -1.47 -16.33 25.20
N PHE A 82 -0.19 -16.17 25.50
CA PHE A 82 0.93 -16.72 24.73
C PHE A 82 1.67 -17.77 25.56
N TYR A 83 2.25 -18.74 24.88
CA TYR A 83 3.14 -19.72 25.49
C TYR A 83 4.56 -19.48 25.00
N ASP A 84 5.53 -19.89 25.81
CA ASP A 84 6.94 -19.67 25.53
C ASP A 84 7.40 -20.50 24.33
N LEU A 85 8.06 -19.83 23.37
CA LEU A 85 8.67 -20.44 22.18
C LEU A 85 10.19 -20.61 22.31
N ASP A 86 10.76 -20.30 23.48
CA ASP A 86 12.20 -20.33 23.75
C ASP A 86 12.96 -19.44 22.75
N ILE A 87 12.57 -18.17 22.70
CA ILE A 87 13.12 -17.15 21.78
C ILE A 87 13.72 -15.97 22.57
N GLY A 88 14.72 -15.31 21.99
CA GLY A 88 15.48 -14.25 22.68
C GLY A 88 15.81 -13.01 21.85
N VAL A 89 15.70 -13.06 20.52
CA VAL A 89 16.15 -11.96 19.63
C VAL A 89 15.15 -10.81 19.48
N TYR A 90 13.93 -10.95 19.99
CA TYR A 90 12.85 -9.96 19.85
C TYR A 90 12.79 -9.04 21.07
N LEU A 91 13.86 -8.25 21.24
CA LEU A 91 13.97 -7.27 22.32
C LEU A 91 12.79 -6.27 22.29
N PRO A 92 12.26 -5.87 23.47
CA PRO A 92 11.13 -4.94 23.57
C PRO A 92 11.53 -3.54 23.13
N LYS A 93 10.59 -2.81 22.51
CA LYS A 93 10.82 -1.43 22.05
C LYS A 93 11.24 -0.50 23.20
N ASP A 94 10.65 -0.70 24.39
CA ASP A 94 10.86 0.14 25.57
C ASP A 94 12.33 0.20 26.05
N GLY A 95 13.18 -0.72 25.58
CA GLY A 95 14.62 -0.72 25.87
C GLY A 95 15.46 0.20 24.97
N PHE A 96 14.85 0.89 24.00
CA PHE A 96 15.55 1.67 22.96
C PHE A 96 14.95 3.06 22.81
N GLY A 97 15.77 4.02 22.35
CA GLY A 97 15.27 5.27 21.77
C GLY A 97 14.48 5.00 20.47
N ASP A 98 13.58 5.92 20.07
CA ASP A 98 12.75 5.72 18.87
C ASP A 98 13.58 5.57 17.59
N GLU A 99 14.62 6.37 17.43
CA GLU A 99 15.51 6.34 16.26
C GLU A 99 16.41 5.11 16.24
N GLU A 100 16.96 4.75 17.40
CA GLU A 100 17.73 3.54 17.63
C GLU A 100 16.91 2.28 17.28
N TRP A 101 15.67 2.22 17.76
CA TRP A 101 14.74 1.15 17.43
C TRP A 101 14.44 1.10 15.93
N ASN A 102 14.24 2.26 15.29
CA ASN A 102 13.95 2.32 13.87
C ASN A 102 15.13 1.82 13.02
N ALA A 103 16.37 2.18 13.38
CA ALA A 103 17.58 1.70 12.72
C ALA A 103 17.72 0.17 12.83
N ARG A 104 17.56 -0.36 14.05
CA ARG A 104 17.58 -1.80 14.31
C ARG A 104 16.47 -2.53 13.53
N TYR A 105 15.25 -2.02 13.59
CA TYR A 105 14.10 -2.59 12.90
C TYR A 105 14.32 -2.62 11.39
N PHE A 106 14.89 -1.56 10.81
CA PHE A 106 15.20 -1.48 9.39
C PHE A 106 16.25 -2.54 8.98
N LEU A 107 17.34 -2.65 9.73
CA LEU A 107 18.41 -3.61 9.43
C LEU A 107 17.93 -5.06 9.59
N MET A 108 17.19 -5.38 10.66
CA MET A 108 16.60 -6.71 10.83
C MET A 108 15.59 -7.05 9.73
N LYS A 109 14.81 -6.06 9.25
CA LYS A 109 13.90 -6.24 8.11
C LYS A 109 14.67 -6.61 6.84
N LEU A 110 15.82 -6.00 6.62
CA LEU A 110 16.67 -6.26 5.47
C LEU A 110 17.24 -7.68 5.53
N ILE A 111 17.78 -8.08 6.68
CA ILE A 111 18.29 -9.44 6.93
C ILE A 111 17.18 -10.49 6.77
N TYR A 112 15.99 -10.22 7.33
CA TYR A 112 14.84 -11.13 7.19
C TYR A 112 14.54 -11.41 5.72
N ASN A 113 14.42 -10.37 4.90
CA ASN A 113 13.98 -10.51 3.51
C ASN A 113 15.08 -11.00 2.56
N GLN A 114 16.35 -10.63 2.80
CA GLN A 114 17.45 -10.87 1.86
C GLN A 114 18.32 -12.07 2.22
N LEU A 115 18.44 -12.41 3.51
CA LEU A 115 19.34 -13.48 3.96
C LEU A 115 18.54 -14.65 4.54
N PHE A 116 17.63 -14.36 5.46
CA PHE A 116 16.87 -15.41 6.15
C PHE A 116 15.88 -16.11 5.23
N LEU A 117 15.03 -15.39 4.49
CA LEU A 117 14.00 -16.04 3.66
C LEU A 117 14.60 -16.99 2.60
N PRO A 118 15.65 -16.61 1.84
CA PRO A 118 16.31 -17.53 0.91
C PRO A 118 16.91 -18.75 1.62
N TYR A 119 17.62 -18.53 2.74
CA TYR A 119 18.21 -19.60 3.55
C TYR A 119 17.15 -20.56 4.09
N PHE A 120 16.04 -20.04 4.61
CA PHE A 120 14.95 -20.81 5.21
C PHE A 120 14.09 -21.54 4.17
N ALA A 121 14.15 -21.11 2.90
CA ALA A 121 13.49 -21.74 1.76
C ALA A 121 14.38 -22.74 1.01
N ASP A 122 15.63 -22.89 1.42
CA ASP A 122 16.56 -23.82 0.80
C ASP A 122 16.17 -25.27 1.13
N ALA A 123 16.11 -26.12 0.10
CA ALA A 123 15.73 -27.52 0.24
C ALA A 123 16.79 -28.32 1.01
N GLU A 124 18.05 -27.89 0.97
CA GLU A 124 19.15 -28.51 1.73
C GLU A 124 19.13 -28.11 3.21
N ASN A 125 18.30 -27.14 3.60
CA ASN A 125 18.23 -26.63 4.96
C ASN A 125 17.10 -27.27 5.77
N HIS A 126 17.47 -28.01 6.81
CA HIS A 126 16.51 -28.68 7.70
C HIS A 126 15.80 -27.75 8.71
N LEU A 127 16.24 -26.50 8.85
CA LEU A 127 15.72 -25.57 9.86
C LEU A 127 14.20 -25.35 9.77
N PHE A 128 13.64 -25.32 8.56
CA PHE A 128 12.18 -25.17 8.37
C PHE A 128 11.41 -26.33 9.03
N ARG A 129 11.84 -27.56 8.74
CA ARG A 129 11.23 -28.78 9.26
C ARG A 129 11.39 -28.87 10.78
N GLU A 130 12.58 -28.54 11.29
CA GLU A 130 12.84 -28.49 12.74
C GLU A 130 11.90 -27.51 13.45
N CYS A 131 11.67 -26.33 12.86
CA CYS A 131 10.75 -25.34 13.40
C CYS A 131 9.28 -25.81 13.38
N VAL A 132 8.86 -26.50 12.32
CA VAL A 132 7.52 -27.12 12.22
C VAL A 132 7.30 -28.09 13.37
N ASP A 133 8.23 -29.02 13.59
CA ASP A 133 8.10 -30.03 14.63
C ASP A 133 8.24 -29.43 16.04
N PHE A 134 9.13 -28.44 16.22
CA PHE A 134 9.27 -27.70 17.47
C PHE A 134 7.95 -27.02 17.86
N VAL A 135 7.35 -26.24 16.96
CA VAL A 135 6.13 -25.48 17.25
C VAL A 135 4.96 -26.40 17.59
N LYS A 136 4.82 -27.53 16.89
CA LYS A 136 3.80 -28.54 17.19
C LYS A 136 4.01 -29.15 18.58
N ARG A 137 5.24 -29.55 18.91
CA ARG A 137 5.58 -30.13 20.21
C ARG A 137 5.28 -29.15 21.35
N VAL A 138 5.74 -27.91 21.25
CA VAL A 138 5.50 -26.89 22.28
C VAL A 138 4.01 -26.62 22.47
N ASN A 139 3.22 -26.57 21.39
CA ASN A 139 1.77 -26.40 21.50
C ASN A 139 1.11 -27.57 22.24
N ARG A 140 1.50 -28.80 21.91
CA ARG A 140 1.02 -30.01 22.59
C ARG A 140 1.38 -29.99 24.08
N ASP A 141 2.64 -29.73 24.41
CA ASP A 141 3.14 -29.73 25.78
C ASP A 141 2.46 -28.65 26.63
N TYR A 142 2.23 -27.45 26.08
CA TYR A 142 1.50 -26.38 26.75
C TYR A 142 0.05 -26.77 27.06
N ASN A 143 -0.66 -27.40 26.13
CA ASN A 143 -2.06 -27.82 26.33
C ASN A 143 -2.17 -28.98 27.31
N CYS A 144 -1.23 -29.93 27.27
CA CYS A 144 -1.14 -31.01 28.25
C CYS A 144 -0.92 -30.46 29.68
N LYS A 145 -0.02 -29.48 29.84
CA LYS A 145 0.25 -28.85 31.14
C LYS A 145 -0.96 -28.09 31.71
N ASN A 146 -1.86 -27.61 30.86
CA ASN A 146 -3.05 -26.85 31.24
C ASN A 146 -4.34 -27.69 31.34
N ASN A 147 -4.26 -29.03 31.33
CA ASN A 147 -5.42 -29.95 31.35
C ASN A 147 -6.42 -29.76 30.20
N ASN A 148 -5.99 -29.18 29.07
CA ASN A 148 -6.82 -28.91 27.89
C ASN A 148 -6.39 -29.81 26.72
N SER A 149 -6.23 -31.12 26.97
CA SER A 149 -5.72 -32.07 25.95
C SER A 149 -6.64 -32.20 24.73
N GLU A 150 -7.94 -31.94 24.88
CA GLU A 150 -8.95 -31.99 23.81
C GLU A 150 -9.06 -30.68 23.00
N GLU A 151 -8.53 -29.56 23.50
CA GLU A 151 -8.62 -28.24 22.85
C GLU A 151 -7.28 -27.80 22.20
N GLN A 152 -6.61 -28.72 21.50
CA GLN A 152 -5.34 -28.43 20.83
C GLN A 152 -5.55 -27.66 19.53
N ALA A 153 -5.04 -26.42 19.46
CA ALA A 153 -5.21 -25.54 18.30
C ALA A 153 -4.60 -26.10 17.00
N PHE A 154 -3.58 -26.96 17.08
CA PHE A 154 -2.84 -27.48 15.90
C PHE A 154 -3.03 -28.98 15.66
N ILE A 155 -4.08 -29.59 16.21
CA ILE A 155 -4.30 -31.03 16.09
C ILE A 155 -4.50 -31.48 14.64
N ASP A 156 -5.17 -30.66 13.82
CA ASP A 156 -5.46 -30.93 12.41
C ASP A 156 -4.25 -30.66 11.49
N ILE A 157 -3.14 -30.12 12.02
CA ILE A 157 -1.94 -29.80 11.26
C ILE A 157 -1.00 -31.01 11.28
N ARG A 158 -0.90 -31.73 10.15
CA ARG A 158 0.06 -32.85 10.01
C ARG A 158 1.50 -32.36 10.11
N SER A 159 2.43 -33.25 10.46
CA SER A 159 3.85 -32.92 10.34
C SER A 159 4.29 -32.94 8.87
N MET A 160 5.39 -32.25 8.60
CA MET A 160 6.06 -32.31 7.31
C MET A 160 6.70 -33.69 7.16
N ARG A 161 6.55 -34.32 5.98
CA ARG A 161 7.17 -35.63 5.71
C ARG A 161 8.66 -35.46 5.39
N GLU A 162 9.43 -36.55 5.45
CA GLU A 162 10.88 -36.46 5.22
C GLU A 162 11.23 -36.20 3.75
N ASP A 163 10.43 -36.77 2.85
CA ASP A 163 10.55 -36.72 1.40
C ASP A 163 9.77 -35.56 0.77
N GLU A 164 9.07 -34.77 1.59
CA GLU A 164 8.22 -33.69 1.13
C GLU A 164 9.01 -32.38 0.99
N SER A 165 8.79 -31.66 -0.11
CA SER A 165 9.39 -30.34 -0.28
C SER A 165 8.72 -29.29 0.62
N ILE A 166 9.45 -28.23 0.96
CA ILE A 166 8.89 -27.10 1.72
C ILE A 166 7.70 -26.48 0.97
N ALA A 167 7.78 -26.42 -0.37
CA ALA A 167 6.71 -25.90 -1.22
C ALA A 167 5.42 -26.73 -1.10
N ASP A 168 5.52 -28.06 -1.17
CA ASP A 168 4.37 -28.97 -1.05
C ASP A 168 3.70 -28.85 0.32
N TYR A 169 4.51 -28.77 1.38
CA TYR A 169 3.99 -28.60 2.73
C TYR A 169 3.25 -27.25 2.89
N LEU A 170 3.79 -26.16 2.33
CA LEU A 170 3.13 -24.86 2.33
C LEU A 170 1.85 -24.84 1.49
N ALA A 171 1.82 -25.53 0.35
CA ALA A 171 0.61 -25.68 -0.47
C ALA A 171 -0.50 -26.42 0.30
N PHE A 172 -0.14 -27.45 1.08
CA PHE A 172 -1.05 -28.11 2.02
C PHE A 172 -1.60 -27.13 3.07
N ILE A 173 -0.74 -26.34 3.72
CA ILE A 173 -1.15 -25.34 4.72
C ILE A 173 -2.09 -24.31 4.08
N GLN A 174 -1.75 -23.82 2.88
CA GLN A 174 -2.53 -22.84 2.13
C GLN A 174 -3.94 -23.37 1.82
N SER A 175 -4.05 -24.59 1.31
CA SER A 175 -5.33 -25.19 0.95
C SER A 175 -6.27 -25.22 2.16
N ASN A 176 -5.74 -25.54 3.34
CA ASN A 176 -6.52 -25.54 4.58
C ASN A 176 -6.88 -24.14 5.09
N ILE A 177 -6.00 -23.14 4.91
CA ILE A 177 -6.34 -21.73 5.20
C ILE A 177 -7.55 -21.29 4.38
N ILE A 178 -7.57 -21.57 3.07
CA ILE A 178 -8.68 -21.19 2.17
C ILE A 178 -9.98 -21.89 2.59
N ILE A 179 -9.90 -23.19 2.90
CA ILE A 179 -11.06 -23.97 3.37
C ILE A 179 -11.62 -23.38 4.67
N GLU A 180 -10.76 -23.05 5.65
CA GLU A 180 -11.20 -22.42 6.90
C GLU A 180 -11.78 -21.01 6.69
N GLU A 181 -11.18 -20.19 5.81
CA GLU A 181 -11.71 -18.86 5.48
C GLU A 181 -13.11 -18.94 4.89
N ASN A 182 -13.34 -19.86 3.96
CA ASN A 182 -14.65 -20.03 3.34
C ASN A 182 -15.68 -20.51 4.36
N LYS A 183 -15.35 -21.51 5.20
CA LYS A 183 -16.23 -21.97 6.28
C LYS A 183 -16.57 -20.86 7.28
N LYS A 184 -15.61 -19.98 7.63
CA LYS A 184 -15.85 -18.86 8.54
C LYS A 184 -16.72 -17.76 7.92
N LYS A 185 -16.53 -17.46 6.63
CA LYS A 185 -17.40 -16.53 5.89
C LYS A 185 -18.84 -17.03 5.81
N GLU A 186 -19.05 -18.33 5.67
CA GLU A 186 -20.39 -18.93 5.67
C GLU A 186 -21.05 -18.95 7.06
N THR A 187 -20.26 -19.18 8.12
CA THR A 187 -20.77 -19.34 9.48
C THR A 187 -20.81 -18.05 10.32
N ASN A 188 -20.37 -16.91 9.78
CA ASN A 188 -20.19 -15.63 10.50
C ASN A 188 -19.41 -15.76 11.83
N LYS A 189 -18.53 -16.76 11.94
CA LYS A 189 -17.71 -16.96 13.13
C LYS A 189 -16.46 -16.09 13.06
N GLU A 190 -16.33 -15.15 13.99
CA GLU A 190 -15.13 -14.34 14.17
C GLU A 190 -14.05 -15.12 14.94
N GLY A 191 -12.81 -15.16 14.42
CA GLY A 191 -11.67 -15.77 15.11
C GLY A 191 -10.47 -16.01 14.19
N GLN A 192 -9.26 -16.02 14.76
CA GLN A 192 -8.02 -16.28 14.01
C GLN A 192 -8.01 -17.71 13.46
N ILE A 193 -7.46 -17.88 12.25
CA ILE A 193 -7.28 -19.18 11.59
C ILE A 193 -6.05 -19.86 12.20
N ASN A 194 -6.20 -21.11 12.64
CA ASN A 194 -5.15 -21.81 13.39
C ASN A 194 -3.92 -22.04 12.51
N PHE A 195 -4.11 -22.40 11.24
CA PHE A 195 -3.03 -22.53 10.25
C PHE A 195 -2.22 -21.24 10.07
N ASN A 196 -2.87 -20.07 10.04
CA ASN A 196 -2.19 -18.77 9.97
C ASN A 196 -1.37 -18.45 11.23
N LYS A 197 -1.88 -18.86 12.41
CA LYS A 197 -1.16 -18.70 13.68
C LYS A 197 0.05 -19.65 13.73
N PHE A 198 -0.14 -20.90 13.32
CA PHE A 198 0.91 -21.92 13.26
C PHE A 198 2.07 -21.47 12.35
N LEU A 199 1.77 -21.10 11.10
CA LEU A 199 2.79 -20.66 10.15
C LEU A 199 3.57 -19.47 10.69
N LEU A 200 2.89 -18.48 11.29
CA LEU A 200 3.55 -17.33 11.89
C LEU A 200 4.53 -17.72 13.01
N GLN A 201 4.21 -18.71 13.84
CA GLN A 201 5.10 -19.20 14.90
C GLN A 201 6.33 -19.92 14.33
N VAL A 202 6.17 -20.71 13.27
CA VAL A 202 7.28 -21.39 12.57
C VAL A 202 8.30 -20.36 12.09
N PHE A 203 7.85 -19.29 11.43
CA PHE A 203 8.74 -18.21 10.98
C PHE A 203 9.35 -17.41 12.13
N VAL A 204 8.61 -17.18 13.22
CA VAL A 204 9.16 -16.49 14.41
C VAL A 204 10.30 -17.29 15.03
N LYS A 205 10.13 -18.61 15.19
CA LYS A 205 11.17 -19.49 15.73
C LYS A 205 12.34 -19.64 14.75
N GLY A 206 12.07 -19.86 13.47
CA GLY A 206 13.10 -19.99 12.46
C GLY A 206 14.00 -18.76 12.36
N PHE A 207 13.43 -17.56 12.44
CA PHE A 207 14.23 -16.34 12.43
C PHE A 207 15.03 -16.13 13.72
N ASP A 208 14.50 -16.54 14.89
CA ASP A 208 15.26 -16.55 16.14
C ASP A 208 16.48 -17.47 16.08
N SER A 209 16.27 -18.72 15.64
CA SER A 209 17.35 -19.69 15.46
C SER A 209 18.40 -19.19 14.45
N PHE A 210 17.96 -18.69 13.29
CA PHE A 210 18.86 -18.15 12.26
C PHE A 210 19.80 -17.06 12.79
N LEU A 211 19.30 -16.14 13.63
CA LEU A 211 20.11 -15.08 14.19
C LEU A 211 21.03 -15.58 15.32
N LYS A 212 20.56 -16.52 16.16
CA LYS A 212 21.36 -17.08 17.26
C LYS A 212 22.52 -17.93 16.78
N ASP A 213 22.32 -18.70 15.72
CA ASP A 213 23.35 -19.59 15.16
C ASP A 213 24.48 -18.82 14.45
N ARG A 214 24.28 -17.51 14.20
CA ARG A 214 25.20 -16.62 13.49
C ARG A 214 25.76 -15.55 14.40
N THR A 215 26.85 -15.88 15.07
CA THR A 215 27.52 -14.96 16.02
C THR A 215 27.94 -13.63 15.39
N GLU A 216 28.20 -13.62 14.08
CA GLU A 216 28.50 -12.43 13.29
C GLU A 216 27.34 -11.42 13.25
N LEU A 217 26.11 -11.86 13.55
CA LEU A 217 24.91 -11.01 13.59
C LEU A 217 24.56 -10.51 15.00
N ASN A 218 25.36 -10.83 16.02
CA ASN A 218 25.09 -10.41 17.39
C ASN A 218 25.11 -8.88 17.57
N PHE A 219 25.86 -8.15 16.74
CA PHE A 219 25.91 -6.69 16.78
C PHE A 219 24.53 -6.04 16.56
N LEU A 220 23.60 -6.72 15.88
CA LEU A 220 22.23 -6.23 15.67
C LEU A 220 21.47 -5.98 16.97
N GLN A 221 21.87 -6.66 18.05
CA GLN A 221 21.24 -6.52 19.36
C GLN A 221 21.76 -5.29 20.14
N LEU A 222 22.81 -4.63 19.65
CA LEU A 222 23.52 -3.53 20.30
C LEU A 222 23.64 -2.32 19.35
N PRO A 223 22.52 -1.67 18.97
CA PRO A 223 22.60 -0.37 18.32
C PRO A 223 23.17 0.66 19.31
N GLU A 224 24.19 1.41 18.90
CA GLU A 224 24.84 2.43 19.73
C GLU A 224 25.07 3.67 18.89
N LEU A 225 24.68 4.84 19.42
CA LEU A 225 24.85 6.11 18.70
C LEU A 225 26.34 6.34 18.38
N GLN A 226 26.62 6.56 17.09
CA GLN A 226 27.97 6.84 16.59
C GLN A 226 28.16 8.36 16.53
N GLY A 227 29.14 8.89 17.29
CA GLY A 227 29.51 10.31 17.28
C GLY A 227 28.61 11.25 18.10
N ASP A 228 28.88 12.56 17.99
CA ASP A 228 28.37 13.63 18.86
C ASP A 228 26.91 14.05 18.54
N GLY A 229 26.00 13.12 18.22
CA GLY A 229 24.54 13.30 18.28
C GLY A 229 23.85 14.45 17.49
N THR A 230 24.57 15.34 16.82
CA THR A 230 24.01 16.44 16.03
C THR A 230 23.84 16.01 14.58
N ARG A 231 22.60 15.65 14.22
CA ARG A 231 22.14 15.37 12.84
C ARG A 231 22.49 16.44 11.79
N GLY A 232 22.90 17.64 12.21
CA GLY A 232 23.01 18.83 11.36
C GLY A 232 24.29 18.94 10.54
N ASP A 233 25.43 18.41 10.99
CA ASP A 233 26.74 18.81 10.44
C ASP A 233 27.46 17.73 9.60
N ASP A 234 26.88 16.53 9.45
CA ASP A 234 27.61 15.36 8.89
C ASP A 234 26.88 14.59 7.76
N LEU A 235 25.90 15.18 7.08
CA LEU A 235 25.27 14.55 5.90
C LEU A 235 26.30 14.25 4.79
N GLU A 236 27.25 15.16 4.57
CA GLU A 236 28.32 14.97 3.58
C GLU A 236 29.31 13.86 3.98
N SER A 237 29.49 13.59 5.29
CA SER A 237 30.32 12.49 5.77
C SER A 237 29.59 11.16 5.75
N LEU A 238 28.27 11.14 5.98
CA LEU A 238 27.40 9.99 5.79
C LEU A 238 27.30 9.55 4.32
N ASP A 239 27.22 10.48 3.38
CA ASP A 239 27.24 10.17 1.95
C ASP A 239 28.58 9.58 1.50
N LYS A 240 29.70 10.13 2.02
CA LYS A 240 31.03 9.55 1.82
C LYS A 240 31.11 8.14 2.41
N LEU A 241 30.57 7.91 3.59
CA LEU A 241 30.49 6.59 4.23
C LEU A 241 29.64 5.60 3.43
N GLY A 242 28.50 6.04 2.91
CA GLY A 242 27.63 5.27 2.03
C GLY A 242 28.35 4.84 0.76
N ALA A 243 29.10 5.76 0.14
CA ALA A 243 29.92 5.46 -1.04
C ALA A 243 31.00 4.40 -0.73
N VAL A 244 31.64 4.46 0.44
CA VAL A 244 32.65 3.46 0.82
C VAL A 244 32.02 2.08 1.06
N VAL A 245 30.88 1.99 1.74
CA VAL A 245 30.16 0.71 1.91
C VAL A 245 29.63 0.18 0.58
N ALA A 246 29.25 1.07 -0.35
CA ALA A 246 28.76 0.69 -1.66
C ALA A 246 29.78 -0.03 -2.55
N VAL A 247 31.08 0.21 -2.34
CA VAL A 247 32.15 -0.52 -3.04
C VAL A 247 32.17 -2.00 -2.64
N ASP A 248 31.89 -2.30 -1.37
CA ASP A 248 31.90 -3.66 -0.83
C ASP A 248 30.55 -4.37 -0.99
N LEU A 249 29.48 -3.64 -1.35
CA LEU A 249 28.15 -4.19 -1.65
C LEU A 249 28.19 -5.04 -2.92
N LYS A 250 28.29 -6.37 -2.74
CA LYS A 250 28.06 -7.34 -3.81
C LYS A 250 26.57 -7.51 -4.02
N LEU A 251 26.02 -6.73 -4.93
CA LEU A 251 24.63 -6.80 -5.36
C LEU A 251 24.53 -7.67 -6.62
N ASP A 252 23.95 -8.86 -6.51
CA ASP A 252 23.66 -9.71 -7.65
C ASP A 252 22.42 -9.18 -8.40
N ALA A 253 22.63 -8.78 -9.66
CA ALA A 253 21.60 -8.34 -10.59
C ALA A 253 21.26 -9.47 -11.57
N THR A 254 20.85 -10.61 -11.04
CA THR A 254 20.63 -11.86 -11.77
C THR A 254 19.85 -11.61 -13.08
N GLY A 255 20.47 -11.91 -14.21
CA GLY A 255 19.84 -11.90 -15.54
C GLY A 255 19.59 -10.53 -16.19
N ILE A 256 19.97 -9.40 -15.55
CA ILE A 256 19.80 -8.07 -16.16
C ILE A 256 20.94 -7.80 -17.15
N ASP A 257 20.62 -7.90 -18.43
CA ASP A 257 21.50 -7.55 -19.56
C ASP A 257 20.98 -6.29 -20.27
N ALA A 258 21.83 -5.26 -20.35
CA ALA A 258 21.52 -3.99 -21.03
C ALA A 258 21.64 -4.06 -22.56
N ASP A 259 22.08 -5.19 -23.12
CA ASP A 259 22.09 -5.46 -24.56
C ASP A 259 20.81 -6.14 -25.07
N LEU A 260 19.98 -6.68 -24.16
CA LEU A 260 18.71 -7.33 -24.51
C LEU A 260 17.57 -6.31 -24.64
N ASN A 261 16.93 -6.27 -25.82
CA ASN A 261 15.83 -5.36 -26.12
C ASN A 261 14.63 -5.54 -25.16
N GLU A 262 14.33 -6.78 -24.77
CA GLU A 262 13.25 -7.11 -23.84
C GLU A 262 13.48 -6.45 -22.47
N ASN A 263 14.71 -6.54 -21.95
CA ASN A 263 15.09 -5.95 -20.67
C ASN A 263 14.96 -4.43 -20.69
N ILE A 264 15.48 -3.78 -21.74
CA ILE A 264 15.40 -2.32 -21.90
C ILE A 264 13.94 -1.86 -22.02
N SER A 265 13.13 -2.57 -22.79
CA SER A 265 11.71 -2.22 -22.97
C SER A 265 10.92 -2.36 -21.67
N PHE A 266 11.14 -3.45 -20.91
CA PHE A 266 10.45 -3.68 -19.65
C PHE A 266 10.93 -2.76 -18.53
N TYR A 267 12.23 -2.46 -18.48
CA TYR A 267 12.80 -1.42 -17.63
C TYR A 267 12.12 -0.07 -17.89
N THR A 268 12.00 0.32 -19.17
CA THR A 268 11.40 1.59 -19.56
C THR A 268 9.94 1.67 -19.11
N PHE A 269 9.18 0.58 -19.26
CA PHE A 269 7.83 0.47 -18.72
C PHE A 269 7.80 0.61 -17.18
N CYS A 270 8.70 -0.08 -16.47
CA CYS A 270 8.79 -0.01 -15.01
C CYS A 270 9.14 1.38 -14.49
N LYS A 271 9.98 2.16 -15.19
CA LYS A 271 10.31 3.54 -14.79
C LYS A 271 9.14 4.53 -14.88
N LEU A 272 8.07 4.17 -15.59
CA LEU A 272 6.82 4.95 -15.65
C LEU A 272 5.87 4.64 -14.49
N LEU A 273 6.16 3.62 -13.68
CA LEU A 273 5.34 3.21 -12.53
C LEU A 273 5.86 3.81 -11.23
N ASP A 274 4.95 4.06 -10.28
CA ASP A 274 5.30 4.42 -8.92
C ASP A 274 5.75 3.18 -8.10
N SER A 275 6.30 3.41 -6.90
CA SER A 275 6.78 2.34 -6.03
C SER A 275 5.69 1.35 -5.60
N ASN A 276 4.44 1.81 -5.47
CA ASN A 276 3.30 0.98 -5.07
C ASN A 276 2.87 0.05 -6.20
N HIS A 277 2.81 0.53 -7.42
CA HIS A 277 2.45 -0.23 -8.62
C HIS A 277 3.55 -1.24 -8.95
N LEU A 278 4.83 -0.86 -8.85
CA LEU A 278 5.95 -1.80 -8.97
C LEU A 278 5.85 -2.94 -7.95
N SER A 279 5.61 -2.60 -6.67
CA SER A 279 5.44 -3.59 -5.60
C SER A 279 4.26 -4.54 -5.87
N ARG A 280 3.12 -4.01 -6.36
CA ARG A 280 1.96 -4.83 -6.73
C ARG A 280 2.24 -5.73 -7.92
N LEU A 281 2.85 -5.18 -8.98
CA LEU A 281 3.23 -5.92 -10.18
C LEU A 281 4.15 -7.09 -9.82
N ARG A 282 5.21 -6.83 -9.04
CA ARG A 282 6.11 -7.86 -8.52
C ARG A 282 5.34 -8.96 -7.80
N ASN A 283 4.46 -8.60 -6.87
CA ASN A 283 3.71 -9.58 -6.08
C ASN A 283 2.73 -10.41 -6.94
N GLU A 284 2.11 -9.83 -7.97
CA GLU A 284 1.25 -10.59 -8.89
C GLU A 284 2.05 -11.52 -9.80
N ILE A 285 3.26 -11.12 -10.24
CA ILE A 285 4.17 -11.99 -11.00
C ILE A 285 4.60 -13.20 -10.15
N ILE A 286 5.01 -12.97 -8.89
CA ILE A 286 5.37 -14.05 -7.96
C ILE A 286 4.21 -15.02 -7.75
N LYS A 287 2.98 -14.51 -7.58
CA LYS A 287 1.78 -15.35 -7.45
C LYS A 287 1.52 -16.16 -8.71
N TYR A 288 1.67 -15.53 -9.88
CA TYR A 288 1.47 -16.18 -11.17
C TYR A 288 2.50 -17.29 -11.41
N GLN A 289 3.78 -17.04 -11.10
CA GLN A 289 4.85 -18.05 -11.12
C GLN A 289 4.51 -19.22 -10.19
N SER A 290 4.10 -18.92 -8.95
CA SER A 290 3.75 -19.94 -7.95
C SER A 290 2.52 -20.77 -8.35
N ALA A 291 1.58 -20.21 -9.09
CA ALA A 291 0.37 -20.92 -9.55
C ALA A 291 0.62 -21.80 -10.79
N ASN A 292 1.69 -21.54 -11.54
CA ASN A 292 2.01 -22.23 -12.78
C ASN A 292 3.26 -23.13 -12.66
N SER A 293 3.75 -23.38 -11.45
CA SER A 293 4.90 -24.27 -11.22
C SER A 293 4.68 -25.68 -11.77
N ASP A 294 3.43 -26.15 -11.82
CA ASP A 294 3.06 -27.48 -12.32
C ASP A 294 2.91 -27.55 -13.85
N PHE A 295 2.85 -26.40 -14.54
CA PHE A 295 2.70 -26.30 -16.00
C PHE A 295 4.03 -25.99 -16.71
N SER A 296 5.16 -26.38 -16.11
CA SER A 296 6.54 -26.03 -16.51
C SER A 296 7.01 -26.64 -17.85
N HIS A 297 6.27 -26.40 -18.93
CA HIS A 297 6.73 -26.59 -20.30
C HIS A 297 7.05 -25.28 -21.03
N ASN A 298 6.90 -24.13 -20.38
CA ASN A 298 7.38 -22.85 -20.91
C ASN A 298 8.77 -22.54 -20.35
N GLU A 299 9.81 -23.17 -20.90
CA GLU A 299 11.23 -22.86 -20.64
C GLU A 299 11.62 -21.42 -21.03
N ASP A 300 10.75 -20.70 -21.76
CA ASP A 300 11.09 -19.42 -22.40
C ASP A 300 10.92 -18.16 -21.51
N PHE A 301 10.26 -18.24 -20.34
CA PHE A 301 9.94 -17.04 -19.55
C PHE A 301 10.69 -16.99 -18.20
N ASP A 302 11.77 -16.20 -18.17
CA ASP A 302 12.58 -15.96 -16.98
C ASP A 302 11.90 -14.94 -16.04
N TYR A 303 11.18 -15.46 -15.04
CA TYR A 303 10.52 -14.67 -14.00
C TYR A 303 11.50 -13.94 -13.08
N ASP A 304 12.65 -14.56 -12.78
CA ASP A 304 13.62 -14.04 -11.83
C ASP A 304 14.26 -12.78 -12.40
N ARG A 305 14.63 -12.79 -13.69
CA ARG A 305 15.08 -11.62 -14.44
C ARG A 305 14.09 -10.46 -14.41
N ILE A 306 12.80 -10.73 -14.63
CA ILE A 306 11.76 -9.70 -14.64
C ILE A 306 11.58 -9.09 -13.25
N ILE A 307 11.61 -9.91 -12.20
CA ILE A 307 11.52 -9.45 -10.82
C ILE A 307 12.76 -8.61 -10.45
N SER A 308 13.96 -9.00 -10.90
CA SER A 308 15.20 -8.22 -10.72
C SER A 308 15.08 -6.83 -11.33
N ILE A 309 14.53 -6.69 -12.55
CA ILE A 309 14.31 -5.38 -13.20
C ILE A 309 13.32 -4.53 -12.38
N ILE A 310 12.24 -5.12 -11.86
CA ILE A 310 11.28 -4.40 -11.01
C ILE A 310 11.95 -3.90 -9.73
N GLU A 311 12.73 -4.76 -9.07
CA GLU A 311 13.42 -4.41 -7.82
C GLU A 311 14.50 -3.33 -8.04
N LEU A 312 15.22 -3.38 -9.16
CA LEU A 312 16.12 -2.31 -9.59
C LEU A 312 15.37 -0.97 -9.70
N CYS A 313 14.23 -0.94 -10.41
CA CYS A 313 13.41 0.26 -10.51
C CYS A 313 12.86 0.72 -9.14
N MET A 314 12.54 -0.21 -8.23
CA MET A 314 12.10 0.11 -6.87
C MET A 314 13.22 0.71 -5.98
N LEU A 315 14.50 0.66 -6.39
CA LEU A 315 15.57 1.34 -5.68
C LEU A 315 15.45 2.86 -5.78
N SER A 316 15.12 3.35 -6.98
CA SER A 316 15.02 4.79 -7.29
C SER A 316 13.58 5.29 -7.49
N ALA A 317 12.58 4.41 -7.44
CA ALA A 317 11.18 4.79 -7.56
C ALA A 317 10.78 5.77 -6.45
N ASP A 318 10.12 6.86 -6.85
CA ASP A 318 9.67 7.95 -5.96
C ASP A 318 10.80 8.66 -5.18
N HIS A 319 12.06 8.48 -5.57
CA HIS A 319 13.18 9.26 -5.04
C HIS A 319 13.06 10.72 -5.51
N VAL A 320 13.14 11.66 -4.58
CA VAL A 320 13.15 13.11 -4.83
C VAL A 320 14.50 13.62 -4.31
N SER A 321 15.38 14.04 -5.22
CA SER A 321 16.70 14.55 -4.83
C SER A 321 16.58 15.98 -4.29
N THR A 322 17.34 16.28 -3.24
CA THR A 322 17.43 17.62 -2.65
C THR A 322 18.21 18.60 -3.52
N ASN A 323 19.03 18.10 -4.45
CA ASN A 323 19.82 18.90 -5.38
C ASN A 323 19.03 19.24 -6.66
N ASP A 324 17.85 18.64 -6.87
CA ASP A 324 17.02 18.87 -8.07
C ASP A 324 16.26 20.21 -8.03
N ASN A 325 16.45 21.02 -6.97
CA ASN A 325 15.86 22.35 -6.81
C ASN A 325 16.04 23.21 -8.08
N GLU A 326 17.20 23.13 -8.73
CA GLU A 326 17.49 23.89 -9.97
C GLU A 326 16.71 23.39 -11.21
N SER A 327 16.21 22.16 -11.21
CA SER A 327 15.49 21.58 -12.36
C SER A 327 13.97 21.66 -12.23
N ILE A 328 13.46 21.60 -10.99
CA ILE A 328 12.04 21.66 -10.66
C ILE A 328 11.57 23.13 -10.55
N PHE A 329 12.46 24.01 -10.11
CA PHE A 329 12.29 25.46 -10.11
C PHE A 329 13.38 26.07 -11.03
N PRO A 330 13.18 26.06 -12.36
CA PRO A 330 14.23 26.39 -13.34
C PRO A 330 14.74 27.83 -13.29
N ASN A 331 14.24 28.66 -12.38
CA ASN A 331 14.73 30.01 -12.15
C ASN A 331 15.08 30.15 -10.66
N ASN A 332 16.27 30.69 -10.37
CA ASN A 332 16.74 31.15 -9.06
C ASN A 332 15.88 32.27 -8.42
N ASP A 333 14.63 32.41 -8.85
CA ASP A 333 13.67 33.32 -8.28
C ASP A 333 12.80 32.57 -7.27
N LYS A 334 12.36 33.32 -6.26
CA LYS A 334 11.49 32.93 -5.16
C LYS A 334 10.07 32.55 -5.64
N ASP A 335 9.95 31.73 -6.68
CA ASP A 335 8.67 31.43 -7.30
C ASP A 335 7.99 30.25 -6.59
N PHE A 336 7.19 30.59 -5.59
CA PHE A 336 6.30 29.65 -4.90
C PHE A 336 5.04 29.33 -5.72
N SER A 337 4.99 29.65 -7.02
CA SER A 337 3.85 29.41 -7.92
C SER A 337 3.34 27.96 -7.84
N GLY A 338 4.22 26.98 -7.68
CA GLY A 338 3.86 25.57 -7.59
C GLY A 338 3.03 25.20 -6.35
N ILE A 339 3.24 25.87 -5.21
CA ILE A 339 2.51 25.59 -3.95
C ILE A 339 1.40 26.62 -3.67
N ARG A 340 1.44 27.78 -4.33
CA ARG A 340 0.50 28.87 -4.11
C ARG A 340 -0.98 28.48 -4.24
N PRO A 341 -1.41 27.62 -5.20
CA PRO A 341 -2.80 27.18 -5.32
C PRO A 341 -3.35 26.42 -4.10
N TYR A 342 -2.47 25.98 -3.19
CA TYR A 342 -2.80 25.18 -2.02
C TYR A 342 -2.83 26.01 -0.72
N LEU A 343 -2.43 27.28 -0.78
CA LEU A 343 -2.41 28.22 0.35
C LEU A 343 -3.55 29.21 0.24
N SER A 344 -4.06 29.68 1.38
CA SER A 344 -5.05 30.77 1.39
C SER A 344 -4.47 32.05 0.78
N THR A 345 -5.30 32.85 0.13
CA THR A 345 -4.88 34.10 -0.55
C THR A 345 -4.10 35.04 0.37
N ASP A 346 -4.45 35.09 1.66
CA ASP A 346 -3.81 36.00 2.62
C ASP A 346 -2.53 35.42 3.26
N ALA A 347 -2.23 34.13 3.06
CA ALA A 347 -1.09 33.48 3.67
C ALA A 347 0.24 33.86 2.98
N LYS A 348 1.23 34.23 3.79
CA LYS A 348 2.60 34.52 3.36
C LYS A 348 3.47 33.28 3.53
N VAL A 349 4.16 32.85 2.47
CA VAL A 349 4.94 31.60 2.48
C VAL A 349 6.06 31.65 3.51
N GLU A 350 6.62 32.85 3.74
CA GLU A 350 7.69 33.09 4.70
C GLU A 350 7.29 32.79 6.16
N THR A 351 5.99 32.72 6.46
CA THR A 351 5.51 32.39 7.81
C THR A 351 5.64 30.90 8.13
N PHE A 352 5.73 30.04 7.12
CA PHE A 352 5.82 28.58 7.27
C PHE A 352 7.27 28.12 7.33
N GLU A 353 8.00 28.63 8.32
CA GLU A 353 9.40 28.27 8.62
C GLU A 353 9.60 26.75 8.69
N ASP A 354 10.70 26.27 8.13
CA ASP A 354 11.13 24.85 8.09
C ASP A 354 10.15 23.89 7.39
N LEU A 355 9.05 24.40 6.81
CA LEU A 355 8.10 23.62 6.01
C LEU A 355 8.22 23.91 4.52
N TYR A 356 8.24 25.20 4.16
CA TYR A 356 8.29 25.63 2.75
C TYR A 356 9.51 26.49 2.44
N VAL A 357 10.16 27.05 3.46
CA VAL A 357 11.37 27.87 3.35
C VAL A 357 12.39 27.42 4.38
N HIS A 358 13.67 27.48 4.02
CA HIS A 358 14.77 27.28 4.94
C HIS A 358 14.82 28.40 6.00
N SER A 359 15.71 28.27 6.98
CA SER A 359 15.87 29.23 8.09
C SER A 359 16.24 30.65 7.65
N ASP A 360 16.62 30.85 6.38
CA ASP A 360 16.85 32.17 5.76
C ASP A 360 15.55 32.86 5.29
N ALA A 361 14.41 32.20 5.43
CA ALA A 361 13.06 32.60 5.00
C ALA A 361 12.95 32.94 3.51
N LYS A 362 13.91 32.50 2.69
CA LYS A 362 14.01 32.88 1.26
C LYS A 362 14.21 31.69 0.35
N THR A 363 14.98 30.70 0.79
CA THR A 363 15.29 29.53 -0.03
C THR A 363 14.15 28.52 0.08
N PRO A 364 13.45 28.16 -1.01
CA PRO A 364 12.37 27.19 -0.99
C PRO A 364 12.85 25.79 -0.59
N ILE A 365 12.03 25.07 0.18
CA ILE A 365 12.24 23.65 0.48
C ILE A 365 11.45 22.82 -0.54
N THR A 366 12.10 21.83 -1.15
CA THR A 366 11.41 20.89 -2.04
C THR A 366 10.46 20.00 -1.24
N ASN A 367 9.16 20.13 -1.53
CA ASN A 367 8.14 19.27 -0.96
C ASN A 367 7.98 18.00 -1.81
N ALA A 368 8.48 16.86 -1.31
CA ALA A 368 8.43 15.58 -2.01
C ALA A 368 7.01 15.17 -2.45
N THR A 369 5.97 15.51 -1.67
CA THR A 369 4.59 15.20 -2.05
C THR A 369 4.15 15.96 -3.30
N MET A 370 4.53 17.24 -3.43
CA MET A 370 4.20 18.04 -4.61
C MET A 370 4.94 17.54 -5.85
N VAL A 371 6.24 17.25 -5.71
CA VAL A 371 7.04 16.70 -6.81
C VAL A 371 6.44 15.40 -7.36
N LEU A 372 6.00 14.51 -6.47
CA LEU A 372 5.34 13.27 -6.90
C LEU A 372 3.99 13.53 -7.57
N ASN A 373 3.20 14.48 -7.08
CA ASN A 373 1.92 14.84 -7.72
C ASN A 373 2.12 15.41 -9.13
N TRP A 374 3.17 16.20 -9.36
CA TRP A 374 3.56 16.70 -10.68
C TRP A 374 4.03 15.57 -11.59
N LYS A 375 4.91 14.70 -11.08
CA LYS A 375 5.44 13.53 -11.83
C LYS A 375 4.32 12.64 -12.38
N TYR A 376 3.25 12.44 -11.61
CA TYR A 376 2.15 11.54 -11.97
C TYR A 376 0.90 12.26 -12.51
N GLY A 377 0.94 13.59 -12.67
CA GLY A 377 -0.06 14.36 -13.43
C GLY A 377 -1.43 14.52 -12.77
N THR A 378 -1.51 14.59 -11.43
CA THR A 378 -2.77 14.89 -10.71
C THR A 378 -2.84 16.31 -10.15
N ASP A 379 -1.79 17.09 -10.32
CA ASP A 379 -1.64 18.46 -9.82
C ASP A 379 -2.76 19.38 -10.30
N LYS A 380 -3.04 19.45 -11.61
CA LYS A 380 -4.06 20.36 -12.15
C LYS A 380 -5.47 20.06 -11.64
N LEU A 381 -5.78 18.79 -11.42
CA LEU A 381 -7.04 18.38 -10.80
C LEU A 381 -7.11 18.84 -9.35
N PHE A 382 -6.03 18.68 -8.59
CA PHE A 382 -5.98 19.08 -7.19
C PHE A 382 -5.96 20.60 -7.00
N GLU A 383 -5.26 21.36 -7.85
CA GLU A 383 -5.35 22.82 -7.86
C GLU A 383 -6.82 23.28 -7.96
N ARG A 384 -7.58 22.72 -8.90
CA ARG A 384 -9.00 23.06 -9.06
C ARG A 384 -9.87 22.60 -7.89
N LEU A 385 -9.59 21.43 -7.32
CA LEU A 385 -10.28 20.95 -6.12
C LEU A 385 -10.05 21.91 -4.94
N MET A 386 -8.80 22.30 -4.70
CA MET A 386 -8.40 23.12 -3.56
C MET A 386 -8.98 24.54 -3.65
N ILE A 387 -9.01 25.12 -4.85
CA ILE A 387 -9.63 26.45 -5.07
C ILE A 387 -11.16 26.40 -4.92
N SER A 388 -11.78 25.23 -5.06
CA SER A 388 -13.24 25.09 -5.00
C SER A 388 -13.85 25.28 -3.61
N ASP A 389 -13.04 25.22 -2.55
CA ASP A 389 -13.46 25.45 -1.16
C ASP A 389 -12.29 26.01 -0.34
N GLN A 390 -12.50 27.18 0.27
CA GLN A 390 -11.46 27.86 1.07
C GLN A 390 -11.05 27.06 2.31
N ASP A 391 -11.93 26.20 2.86
CA ASP A 391 -11.60 25.33 3.99
C ASP A 391 -10.47 24.34 3.65
N PHE A 392 -10.29 24.00 2.37
CA PHE A 392 -9.27 23.05 1.93
C PHE A 392 -7.88 23.66 1.95
N LEU A 393 -7.78 24.98 1.73
CA LEU A 393 -6.50 25.70 1.66
C LEU A 393 -5.80 25.74 3.01
N VAL A 394 -4.47 25.71 2.98
CA VAL A 394 -3.64 25.87 4.18
C VAL A 394 -3.62 27.35 4.59
N THR A 395 -3.86 27.60 5.88
CA THR A 395 -3.86 28.96 6.46
C THR A 395 -2.71 29.15 7.45
N GLU A 396 -2.34 30.40 7.73
CA GLU A 396 -1.36 30.70 8.79
C GLU A 396 -1.85 30.25 10.17
N LYS A 397 -3.18 30.31 10.40
CA LYS A 397 -3.80 29.81 11.62
C LYS A 397 -3.58 28.31 11.82
N ASP A 398 -3.69 27.52 10.74
CA ASP A 398 -3.42 26.08 10.79
C ASP A 398 -1.97 25.81 11.24
N TYR A 399 -1.02 26.59 10.72
CA TYR A 399 0.39 26.48 11.07
C TYR A 399 0.67 26.83 12.54
N PHE A 400 0.14 27.95 13.06
CA PHE A 400 0.36 28.31 14.46
C PHE A 400 -0.25 27.29 15.44
N VAL A 401 -1.46 26.78 15.14
CA VAL A 401 -2.07 25.72 15.97
C VAL A 401 -1.23 24.45 15.93
N TRP A 402 -0.72 24.06 14.76
CA TRP A 402 0.17 22.91 14.62
C TRP A 402 1.48 23.12 15.39
N LYS A 403 2.10 24.30 15.32
CA LYS A 403 3.36 24.62 16.01
C LYS A 403 3.21 24.54 17.53
N GLU A 404 2.07 24.96 18.07
CA GLU A 404 1.78 24.80 19.50
C GLU A 404 1.56 23.34 19.88
N LEU A 405 0.73 22.59 19.13
CA LEU A 405 0.50 21.16 19.38
C LEU A 405 1.77 20.30 19.21
N LYS A 406 2.71 20.73 18.37
CA LYS A 406 3.98 20.03 18.17
C LYS A 406 4.85 20.05 19.44
N LYS A 407 4.69 21.03 20.33
CA LYS A 407 5.51 21.17 21.54
C LYS A 407 5.22 20.09 22.58
N ASP A 408 3.97 19.64 22.69
CA ASP A 408 3.54 18.69 23.72
C ASP A 408 3.12 17.31 23.16
N ILE A 409 3.14 17.11 21.84
CA ILE A 409 2.68 15.87 21.22
C ILE A 409 3.37 14.61 21.74
N GLU A 410 4.67 14.67 22.04
CA GLU A 410 5.43 13.53 22.58
C GLU A 410 4.90 13.12 23.97
N GLU A 411 4.60 14.10 24.82
CA GLU A 411 4.02 13.87 26.14
C GLU A 411 2.61 13.27 26.01
N LYS A 412 1.80 13.76 25.07
CA LYS A 412 0.46 13.22 24.79
C LYS A 412 0.52 11.77 24.30
N ILE A 413 1.48 11.44 23.42
CA ILE A 413 1.66 10.07 22.94
C ILE A 413 2.05 9.14 24.10
N LYS A 414 3.00 9.56 24.96
CA LYS A 414 3.41 8.80 26.16
C LYS A 414 2.23 8.59 27.11
N LEU A 415 1.47 9.64 27.41
CA LEU A 415 0.28 9.56 28.27
C LEU A 415 -0.77 8.57 27.70
N ARG A 416 -1.02 8.58 26.39
CA ARG A 416 -1.90 7.60 25.74
C ARG A 416 -1.40 6.17 25.94
N GLU A 417 -0.08 5.95 25.81
CA GLU A 417 0.55 4.64 25.98
C GLU A 417 0.50 4.15 27.43
N GLU A 418 0.71 5.03 28.40
CA GLU A 418 0.58 4.76 29.83
C GLU A 418 -0.88 4.39 30.19
N LEU A 419 -1.85 5.19 29.76
CA LEU A 419 -3.27 4.91 29.98
C LEU A 419 -3.70 3.60 29.30
N HIS A 420 -3.17 3.30 28.11
CA HIS A 420 -3.42 2.03 27.44
C HIS A 420 -2.83 0.85 28.21
N SER A 421 -1.61 1.00 28.72
CA SER A 421 -0.92 -0.01 29.52
C SER A 421 -1.67 -0.28 30.83
N LEU A 422 -2.14 0.79 31.49
CA LEU A 422 -2.99 0.70 32.67
C LEU A 422 -4.28 -0.08 32.36
N TRP A 423 -4.94 0.19 31.23
CA TRP A 423 -6.11 -0.56 30.79
C TRP A 423 -5.82 -2.05 30.53
N VAL A 424 -4.69 -2.37 29.89
CA VAL A 424 -4.28 -3.76 29.64
C VAL A 424 -4.03 -4.51 30.95
N ASN A 425 -3.36 -3.85 31.90
CA ASN A 425 -3.00 -4.43 33.21
C ASN A 425 -4.18 -4.48 34.19
N THR A 426 -5.26 -3.74 33.91
CA THR A 426 -6.46 -3.78 34.74
C THR A 426 -7.15 -5.14 34.58
N PRO A 427 -7.35 -5.91 35.67
CA PRO A 427 -7.97 -7.22 35.57
C PRO A 427 -9.40 -7.10 35.02
N LYS A 428 -9.64 -7.67 33.84
CA LYS A 428 -10.98 -7.75 33.27
C LYS A 428 -11.79 -8.72 34.12
N GLY A 429 -12.67 -8.20 34.98
CA GLY A 429 -13.52 -8.99 35.85
C GLY A 429 -14.18 -10.13 35.07
N LYS A 430 -13.88 -11.38 35.44
CA LYS A 430 -14.58 -12.55 34.89
C LYS A 430 -16.07 -12.38 35.19
N LYS A 431 -16.89 -12.21 34.15
CA LYS A 431 -18.35 -12.30 34.27
C LYS A 431 -18.70 -13.69 34.83
N GLY A 432 -18.97 -13.77 36.13
CA GLY A 432 -19.37 -15.02 36.80
C GLY A 432 -18.76 -15.29 38.18
N ALA A 433 -17.80 -14.50 38.68
CA ALA A 433 -17.32 -14.68 40.05
C ALA A 433 -18.34 -14.11 41.06
N LYS A 434 -19.22 -14.97 41.60
CA LYS A 434 -20.04 -14.65 42.78
C LYS A 434 -19.11 -14.18 43.89
N LYS A 435 -19.37 -12.98 44.42
CA LYS A 435 -18.73 -12.42 45.63
C LYS A 435 -18.81 -13.44 46.77
N LYS A 436 -17.71 -14.14 47.04
CA LYS A 436 -17.48 -14.79 48.34
C LYS A 436 -16.49 -13.91 49.09
N ASN A 437 -16.95 -13.39 50.22
CA ASN A 437 -16.19 -12.72 51.28
C ASN A 437 -15.69 -11.31 50.92
N GLY A 438 -16.56 -10.31 51.08
CA GLY A 438 -16.33 -8.99 51.71
C GLY A 438 -15.05 -8.18 51.49
N ARG A 439 -14.13 -8.56 50.61
CA ARG A 439 -12.94 -7.82 50.21
C ARG A 439 -13.18 -7.28 48.81
N GLU A 440 -13.21 -5.97 48.70
CA GLU A 440 -13.25 -5.24 47.45
C GLU A 440 -12.09 -5.70 46.56
N THR A 441 -12.42 -6.38 45.46
CA THR A 441 -11.45 -6.70 44.41
C THR A 441 -11.28 -5.48 43.51
N THR A 442 -10.18 -4.77 43.73
CA THR A 442 -9.24 -4.26 42.70
C THR A 442 -9.85 -3.62 41.43
N GLY A 443 -9.90 -2.28 41.45
CA GLY A 443 -9.71 -1.33 40.33
C GLY A 443 -10.37 -1.65 39.00
N GLU A 444 -11.54 -1.09 38.72
CA GLU A 444 -11.99 -0.87 37.34
C GLU A 444 -11.18 0.29 36.72
N PHE A 445 -10.92 0.24 35.42
CA PHE A 445 -10.36 1.38 34.68
C PHE A 445 -11.37 2.55 34.79
N SER A 446 -10.97 3.63 35.49
CA SER A 446 -11.88 4.69 35.95
C SER A 446 -12.56 5.43 34.79
N GLU A 447 -13.71 6.08 35.05
CA GLU A 447 -14.36 6.91 34.03
C GLU A 447 -13.52 8.15 33.68
N GLU A 448 -12.76 8.68 34.63
CA GLU A 448 -11.79 9.76 34.44
C GLU A 448 -10.72 9.35 33.43
N ASN A 449 -10.09 8.19 33.62
CA ASN A 449 -9.09 7.67 32.69
C ASN A 449 -9.66 7.43 31.29
N LYS A 450 -10.93 7.00 31.17
CA LYS A 450 -11.60 6.84 29.86
C LYS A 450 -11.80 8.17 29.14
N LYS A 451 -12.19 9.22 29.87
CA LYS A 451 -12.40 10.55 29.31
C LYS A 451 -11.07 11.17 28.90
N GLU A 452 -10.07 11.08 29.77
CA GLU A 452 -8.72 11.56 29.51
C GLU A 452 -8.10 10.85 28.31
N TYR A 453 -8.19 9.52 28.23
CA TYR A 453 -7.72 8.76 27.08
C TYR A 453 -8.36 9.23 25.77
N LEU A 454 -9.69 9.45 25.77
CA LEU A 454 -10.39 9.92 24.58
C LEU A 454 -9.95 11.33 24.17
N GLU A 455 -9.74 12.22 25.13
CA GLU A 455 -9.31 13.59 24.86
C GLU A 455 -7.89 13.63 24.31
N VAL A 456 -6.97 12.88 24.91
CA VAL A 456 -5.60 12.71 24.39
C VAL A 456 -5.61 12.14 22.98
N CYS A 457 -6.45 11.13 22.70
CA CYS A 457 -6.61 10.62 21.33
C CYS A 457 -7.08 11.69 20.34
N ARG A 458 -8.03 12.56 20.74
CA ARG A 458 -8.53 13.65 19.87
C ARG A 458 -7.49 14.72 19.61
N GLU A 459 -6.69 15.08 20.61
CA GLU A 459 -5.58 16.03 20.45
C GLU A 459 -4.51 15.48 19.50
N ILE A 460 -4.14 14.20 19.65
CA ILE A 460 -3.24 13.52 18.73
C ILE A 460 -3.83 13.49 17.31
N ASP A 461 -5.10 13.12 17.14
CA ASP A 461 -5.76 13.10 15.83
C ASP A 461 -5.79 14.50 15.20
N ARG A 462 -6.05 15.55 15.99
CA ARG A 462 -6.02 16.95 15.54
C ARG A 462 -4.64 17.37 15.06
N TYR A 463 -3.60 17.05 15.81
CA TYR A 463 -2.21 17.30 15.41
C TYR A 463 -1.88 16.57 14.10
N VAL A 464 -2.15 15.26 14.02
CA VAL A 464 -1.88 14.44 12.83
C VAL A 464 -2.64 14.96 11.61
N ASN A 465 -3.88 15.41 11.76
CA ASN A 465 -4.65 15.98 10.65
C ASN A 465 -4.04 17.30 10.14
N LEU A 466 -3.66 18.21 11.04
CA LEU A 466 -2.98 19.45 10.66
C LEU A 466 -1.61 19.19 10.02
N ASP A 467 -0.85 18.25 10.59
CA ASP A 467 0.45 17.83 10.05
C ASP A 467 0.33 17.28 8.63
N ASN A 468 -0.66 16.40 8.39
CA ASN A 468 -0.97 15.89 7.06
C ASN A 468 -1.46 16.99 6.09
N LYS A 469 -2.13 18.04 6.60
CA LYS A 469 -2.60 19.19 5.81
C LYS A 469 -1.41 20.05 5.36
N LEU A 470 -0.57 20.46 6.31
CA LEU A 470 0.60 21.30 6.10
C LEU A 470 1.67 20.64 5.21
N HIS A 471 1.97 19.36 5.42
CA HIS A 471 2.93 18.65 4.56
C HIS A 471 2.32 18.13 3.25
N PHE A 472 1.07 18.48 2.96
CA PHE A 472 0.29 18.01 1.81
C PHE A 472 0.15 16.48 1.68
N VAL A 473 0.43 15.72 2.74
CA VAL A 473 0.34 14.24 2.75
C VAL A 473 -1.05 13.75 2.36
N HIS A 474 -2.09 14.50 2.73
CA HIS A 474 -3.46 14.22 2.31
C HIS A 474 -3.62 14.20 0.77
N LEU A 475 -2.96 15.10 0.04
CA LEU A 475 -2.98 15.11 -1.44
C LEU A 475 -2.29 13.88 -2.04
N LYS A 476 -1.17 13.43 -1.47
CA LYS A 476 -0.54 12.15 -1.86
C LYS A 476 -1.49 10.97 -1.65
N ARG A 477 -2.20 10.94 -0.52
CA ARG A 477 -3.23 9.91 -0.26
C ARG A 477 -4.37 10.00 -1.25
N MET A 478 -4.82 11.22 -1.61
CA MET A 478 -5.84 11.40 -2.66
C MET A 478 -5.34 10.89 -4.01
N HIS A 479 -4.11 11.21 -4.38
CA HIS A 479 -3.47 10.74 -5.62
C HIS A 479 -3.52 9.21 -5.69
N SER A 480 -2.98 8.53 -4.66
CA SER A 480 -2.94 7.07 -4.64
C SER A 480 -4.34 6.45 -4.75
N LEU A 481 -5.33 6.95 -4.01
CA LEU A 481 -6.70 6.43 -4.10
C LEU A 481 -7.36 6.74 -5.45
N LEU A 482 -7.12 7.91 -6.04
CA LEU A 482 -7.63 8.24 -7.38
C LEU A 482 -7.05 7.31 -8.45
N ILE A 483 -5.75 7.05 -8.43
CA ILE A 483 -5.11 6.12 -9.36
C ILE A 483 -5.59 4.69 -9.13
N GLU A 484 -5.77 4.26 -7.87
CA GLU A 484 -6.39 2.95 -7.58
C GLU A 484 -7.82 2.86 -8.13
N LEU A 485 -8.63 3.92 -8.00
CA LEU A 485 -10.00 3.96 -8.49
C LEU A 485 -10.05 3.85 -10.03
N LEU A 486 -9.26 4.68 -10.72
CA LEU A 486 -9.18 4.66 -12.18
C LEU A 486 -8.61 3.33 -12.68
N GLY A 487 -7.59 2.79 -12.03
CA GLY A 487 -7.04 1.45 -12.33
C GLY A 487 -8.09 0.34 -12.16
N ARG A 488 -8.99 0.45 -11.18
CA ARG A 488 -10.13 -0.48 -11.05
C ARG A 488 -11.13 -0.34 -12.19
N PHE A 489 -11.38 0.88 -12.67
CA PHE A 489 -12.23 1.09 -13.84
C PHE A 489 -11.62 0.44 -15.09
N VAL A 490 -10.30 0.59 -15.30
CA VAL A 490 -9.56 -0.10 -16.38
C VAL A 490 -9.69 -1.62 -16.25
N GLY A 491 -9.64 -2.16 -15.03
CA GLY A 491 -9.87 -3.58 -14.79
C GLY A 491 -11.24 -4.06 -15.26
N PHE A 492 -12.30 -3.28 -15.03
CA PHE A 492 -13.63 -3.59 -15.55
C PHE A 492 -13.71 -3.48 -17.08
N THR A 493 -13.08 -2.46 -17.69
CA THR A 493 -13.08 -2.34 -19.16
C THR A 493 -12.34 -3.50 -19.81
N TYR A 494 -11.25 -4.00 -19.20
CA TYR A 494 -10.56 -5.20 -19.67
C TYR A 494 -11.42 -6.46 -19.58
N LEU A 495 -12.20 -6.63 -18.49
CA LEU A 495 -13.16 -7.73 -18.38
C LEU A 495 -14.21 -7.67 -19.51
N PHE A 496 -14.76 -6.48 -19.78
CA PHE A 496 -15.67 -6.29 -20.91
C PHE A 496 -15.02 -6.64 -22.25
N GLU A 497 -13.78 -6.22 -22.50
CA GLU A 497 -13.08 -6.56 -23.75
C GLU A 497 -12.85 -8.06 -23.91
N ARG A 498 -12.43 -8.73 -22.83
CA ARG A 498 -12.26 -10.19 -22.82
C ARG A 498 -13.58 -10.90 -23.12
N ASP A 499 -14.65 -10.51 -22.43
CA ASP A 499 -15.97 -11.14 -22.57
C ASP A 499 -16.57 -10.86 -23.95
N TYR A 500 -16.33 -9.66 -24.49
CA TYR A 500 -16.65 -9.29 -25.86
C TYR A 500 -15.93 -10.19 -26.88
N GLN A 501 -14.61 -10.43 -26.70
CA GLN A 501 -13.84 -11.32 -27.57
C GLN A 501 -14.38 -12.76 -27.52
N TYR A 502 -14.65 -13.30 -26.33
CA TYR A 502 -15.18 -14.66 -26.19
C TYR A 502 -16.52 -14.83 -26.89
N TYR A 503 -17.42 -13.87 -26.72
CA TYR A 503 -18.73 -13.94 -27.35
C TYR A 503 -18.65 -13.81 -28.88
N HIS A 504 -17.77 -12.93 -29.38
CA HIS A 504 -17.52 -12.81 -30.82
C HIS A 504 -16.94 -14.10 -31.42
N LEU A 505 -15.99 -14.74 -30.73
CA LEU A 505 -15.42 -16.03 -31.15
C LEU A 505 -16.49 -17.13 -31.16
N GLU A 506 -17.38 -17.16 -30.18
CA GLU A 506 -18.49 -18.13 -30.11
C GLU A 506 -19.51 -17.96 -31.26
N ILE A 507 -19.91 -16.73 -31.58
CA ILE A 507 -20.82 -16.51 -32.72
C ILE A 507 -20.16 -16.90 -34.03
N ARG A 508 -18.88 -16.55 -34.21
CA ARG A 508 -18.14 -16.88 -35.43
C ARG A 508 -17.98 -18.39 -35.60
N SER A 509 -17.72 -19.14 -34.52
CA SER A 509 -17.64 -20.60 -34.57
C SER A 509 -18.99 -21.25 -34.87
N ARG A 510 -20.10 -20.69 -34.37
CA ARG A 510 -21.46 -21.16 -34.71
C ARG A 510 -21.86 -20.87 -36.15
N ARG A 511 -21.41 -19.75 -36.73
CA ARG A 511 -21.73 -19.34 -38.12
C ARG A 511 -20.84 -20.03 -39.17
N ASN A 512 -19.56 -20.28 -38.87
CA ASN A 512 -18.62 -20.92 -39.79
C ASN A 512 -18.08 -22.23 -39.20
N LYS A 513 -18.65 -23.38 -39.61
CA LYS A 513 -18.22 -24.72 -39.17
C LYS A 513 -16.77 -25.08 -39.54
N ASP A 514 -16.19 -24.40 -40.55
CA ASP A 514 -14.83 -24.66 -41.07
C ASP A 514 -13.82 -23.54 -40.76
N ALA A 515 -14.17 -22.54 -39.94
CA ALA A 515 -13.22 -21.51 -39.56
C ALA A 515 -12.31 -22.05 -38.46
N GLY A 516 -11.13 -22.53 -38.85
CA GLY A 516 -10.04 -22.85 -37.92
C GLY A 516 -9.77 -21.72 -36.94
N VAL A 517 -9.18 -22.06 -35.79
CA VAL A 517 -8.83 -21.14 -34.70
C VAL A 517 -8.03 -19.95 -35.27
N VAL A 518 -8.67 -18.79 -35.36
CA VAL A 518 -7.98 -17.56 -35.77
C VAL A 518 -7.37 -16.94 -34.52
N ASP A 519 -6.05 -16.83 -34.53
CA ASP A 519 -5.27 -16.21 -33.47
C ASP A 519 -5.56 -14.69 -33.45
N LYS A 520 -6.27 -14.23 -32.43
CA LYS A 520 -6.65 -12.83 -32.12
C LYS A 520 -7.50 -12.06 -33.14
N LEU A 521 -8.57 -11.43 -32.65
CA LEU A 521 -9.30 -10.37 -33.35
C LEU A 521 -8.45 -9.09 -33.37
N GLU A 522 -7.90 -8.73 -34.53
CA GLU A 522 -7.28 -7.41 -34.73
C GLU A 522 -8.36 -6.31 -34.72
N TYR A 523 -8.51 -5.63 -33.58
CA TYR A 523 -9.48 -4.54 -33.37
C TYR A 523 -9.36 -3.41 -34.42
N ASN A 524 -8.18 -3.23 -35.03
CA ASN A 524 -7.92 -2.21 -36.05
C ASN A 524 -8.42 -2.59 -37.45
N LYS A 525 -8.54 -3.89 -37.78
CA LYS A 525 -9.13 -4.34 -39.06
C LYS A 525 -10.65 -4.19 -39.10
N ILE A 526 -11.29 -3.99 -37.95
CA ILE A 526 -12.73 -3.70 -37.85
C ILE A 526 -13.05 -2.32 -38.47
N LYS A 527 -12.11 -1.36 -38.50
CA LYS A 527 -12.34 -0.03 -39.08
C LYS A 527 -12.41 -0.01 -40.61
N ASP A 528 -11.76 -0.95 -41.30
CA ASP A 528 -11.79 -1.04 -42.76
C ASP A 528 -12.95 -1.90 -43.30
N GLN A 529 -13.75 -2.48 -42.42
CA GLN A 529 -14.92 -3.28 -42.80
C GLN A 529 -16.20 -2.44 -42.75
N ASN A 530 -16.28 -1.42 -43.62
CA ASN A 530 -17.56 -0.83 -44.07
C ASN A 530 -18.43 -1.81 -44.90
N LYS A 531 -18.21 -3.11 -44.70
CA LYS A 531 -18.82 -4.23 -45.44
C LYS A 531 -19.18 -5.39 -44.50
N TYR A 532 -19.39 -5.13 -43.21
CA TYR A 532 -20.15 -6.06 -42.38
C TYR A 532 -21.63 -5.90 -42.69
N ASP A 533 -22.27 -7.04 -42.96
CA ASP A 533 -23.71 -7.17 -43.12
C ASP A 533 -24.45 -6.40 -42.02
N LYS A 534 -25.53 -5.73 -42.39
CA LYS A 534 -26.52 -5.18 -41.45
C LYS A 534 -27.13 -6.25 -40.51
N ASP A 535 -26.77 -7.52 -40.71
CA ASP A 535 -27.16 -8.68 -39.91
C ASP A 535 -26.11 -9.11 -38.87
N ASP A 536 -25.01 -8.36 -38.73
CA ASP A 536 -24.10 -8.56 -37.59
C ASP A 536 -24.72 -7.95 -36.34
N PHE A 537 -25.40 -8.81 -35.57
CA PHE A 537 -26.17 -8.50 -34.36
C PHE A 537 -25.52 -7.41 -33.48
N PHE A 538 -24.19 -7.36 -33.38
CA PHE A 538 -23.45 -6.37 -32.60
C PHE A 538 -23.31 -4.98 -33.19
N ALA A 539 -23.14 -4.85 -34.50
CA ALA A 539 -23.19 -3.54 -35.17
C ALA A 539 -24.58 -2.90 -34.98
N CYS A 540 -25.61 -3.73 -34.79
CA CYS A 540 -26.97 -3.32 -34.45
C CYS A 540 -27.27 -3.26 -32.94
N THR A 541 -26.40 -3.78 -32.06
CA THR A 541 -26.54 -3.51 -30.62
C THR A 541 -26.00 -2.13 -30.29
N PHE A 542 -26.83 -1.31 -29.66
CA PHE A 542 -26.52 -0.02 -29.01
C PHE A 542 -25.28 -0.02 -28.09
N LEU A 543 -24.73 -1.21 -27.80
CA LEU A 543 -23.55 -1.43 -26.97
C LEU A 543 -22.27 -0.88 -27.60
N TYR A 544 -22.08 -0.95 -28.92
CA TYR A 544 -20.75 -0.74 -29.50
C TYR A 544 -20.25 0.71 -29.39
N GLU A 545 -21.03 1.71 -29.83
CA GLU A 545 -20.50 3.08 -29.92
C GLU A 545 -20.36 3.76 -28.55
N LYS A 546 -21.38 3.66 -27.69
CA LYS A 546 -21.34 4.28 -26.35
C LYS A 546 -20.33 3.56 -25.44
N ALA A 547 -20.31 2.22 -25.43
CA ALA A 547 -19.35 1.49 -24.60
C ALA A 547 -17.91 1.71 -25.07
N ASN A 548 -17.63 1.77 -26.38
CA ASN A 548 -16.29 2.07 -26.88
C ASN A 548 -15.82 3.47 -26.44
N LYS A 549 -16.71 4.47 -26.41
CA LYS A 549 -16.38 5.82 -25.92
C LYS A 549 -15.99 5.79 -24.44
N VAL A 550 -16.81 5.20 -23.58
CA VAL A 550 -16.55 5.07 -22.13
C VAL A 550 -15.30 4.23 -21.87
N ARG A 551 -15.15 3.10 -22.57
CA ARG A 551 -13.97 2.22 -22.50
C ARG A 551 -12.69 2.97 -22.86
N ASN A 552 -12.66 3.65 -24.01
CA ASN A 552 -11.46 4.38 -24.45
C ASN A 552 -11.15 5.54 -23.51
N PHE A 553 -12.18 6.22 -22.99
CA PHE A 553 -12.03 7.28 -22.02
C PHE A 553 -11.35 6.78 -20.73
N ILE A 554 -11.79 5.64 -20.20
CA ILE A 554 -11.21 5.00 -19.01
C ILE A 554 -9.80 4.47 -19.30
N ALA A 555 -9.64 3.68 -20.36
CA ALA A 555 -8.38 3.01 -20.70
C ALA A 555 -7.22 3.97 -20.97
N HIS A 556 -7.51 5.17 -21.49
CA HIS A 556 -6.51 6.21 -21.73
C HIS A 556 -6.37 7.21 -20.57
N PHE A 557 -6.99 6.95 -19.41
CA PHE A 557 -6.99 7.87 -18.27
C PHE A 557 -7.41 9.29 -18.65
N ASN A 558 -8.34 9.44 -19.59
CA ASN A 558 -8.80 10.74 -20.05
C ASN A 558 -9.47 11.56 -18.94
N TYR A 559 -9.85 10.89 -17.83
CA TYR A 559 -10.28 11.57 -16.62
C TYR A 559 -9.24 12.56 -16.09
N LEU A 560 -7.95 12.23 -16.12
CA LEU A 560 -6.89 13.09 -15.63
C LEU A 560 -6.49 14.14 -16.67
N THR A 561 -6.36 13.73 -17.93
CA THR A 561 -5.84 14.62 -18.97
C THR A 561 -6.78 15.77 -19.34
N MET A 562 -8.10 15.62 -19.11
CA MET A 562 -9.05 16.70 -19.38
C MET A 562 -8.86 17.95 -18.50
N TRP A 563 -8.08 17.85 -17.42
CA TRP A 563 -7.77 18.97 -16.53
C TRP A 563 -6.53 19.77 -16.96
N ASN A 564 -5.74 19.23 -17.90
CA ASN A 564 -4.46 19.78 -18.34
C ASN A 564 -4.55 20.71 -19.55
N SER A 565 -5.68 20.74 -20.27
CA SER A 565 -5.84 21.58 -21.45
C SER A 565 -6.17 23.04 -21.08
N PRO A 566 -5.43 24.03 -21.61
CA PRO A 566 -5.89 25.42 -21.65
C PRO A 566 -7.22 25.49 -22.40
N GLN A 567 -8.12 26.35 -21.95
CA GLN A 567 -9.39 26.60 -22.63
C GLN A 567 -9.13 27.05 -24.06
N GLU A 568 -9.42 26.21 -25.05
CA GLU A 568 -9.81 26.74 -26.35
C GLU A 568 -11.23 27.26 -26.20
N GLU A 569 -11.36 28.57 -26.39
CA GLU A 569 -12.58 29.37 -26.26
C GLU A 569 -13.75 28.81 -27.09
N GLU A 570 -14.94 29.15 -26.60
CA GLU A 570 -16.23 28.99 -27.25
C GLU A 570 -16.29 29.68 -28.63
N HIS A 571 -15.89 28.97 -29.67
CA HIS A 571 -16.42 29.22 -31.02
C HIS A 571 -16.79 27.90 -31.68
N ASN A 572 -17.80 27.23 -31.11
CA ASN A 572 -18.84 26.49 -31.84
C ASN A 572 -19.81 25.82 -30.86
N SER A 573 -20.62 26.64 -30.18
CA SER A 573 -21.78 26.19 -29.37
C SER A 573 -22.95 25.64 -30.20
N ASN A 574 -22.76 25.34 -31.49
CA ASN A 574 -23.79 24.78 -32.36
C ASN A 574 -23.48 23.40 -32.94
N LEU A 575 -22.42 22.70 -32.52
CA LEU A 575 -22.18 21.32 -32.96
C LEU A 575 -21.78 20.42 -31.79
N SER A 576 -22.68 19.51 -31.42
CA SER A 576 -22.44 18.26 -30.70
C SER A 576 -21.52 17.28 -31.48
N GLY A 577 -20.51 17.79 -32.19
CA GLY A 577 -19.79 17.07 -33.23
C GLY A 577 -18.49 17.70 -33.72
N ALA A 578 -17.86 18.65 -33.00
CA ALA A 578 -16.52 19.10 -33.36
C ALA A 578 -15.49 18.02 -32.98
N LYS A 579 -15.03 17.27 -33.98
CA LYS A 579 -13.89 16.36 -33.90
C LYS A 579 -12.61 17.18 -33.93
N ASN A 580 -11.75 17.05 -32.92
CA ASN A 580 -10.33 17.37 -33.10
C ASN A 580 -9.76 16.39 -34.14
N SER A 581 -8.69 16.74 -34.84
CA SER A 581 -8.03 15.99 -35.93
C SER A 581 -7.57 14.55 -35.58
N SER A 582 -7.82 14.10 -34.34
CA SER A 582 -7.60 12.74 -33.81
C SER A 582 -8.89 11.97 -33.45
N GLY A 583 -10.09 12.50 -33.75
CA GLY A 583 -11.37 11.80 -33.61
C GLY A 583 -11.86 11.56 -32.17
N ARG A 584 -11.26 12.21 -31.16
CA ARG A 584 -11.67 12.09 -29.74
C ARG A 584 -12.81 13.07 -29.42
N GLN A 585 -14.00 12.55 -29.08
CA GLN A 585 -15.01 13.33 -28.36
C GLN A 585 -14.62 13.36 -26.86
N ASN A 586 -14.42 14.54 -26.29
CA ASN A 586 -14.06 14.72 -24.88
C ASN A 586 -15.29 14.50 -23.99
N LEU A 587 -15.36 13.35 -23.31
CA LEU A 587 -16.37 13.09 -22.28
C LEU A 587 -16.06 13.99 -21.07
N LYS A 588 -16.76 15.13 -20.92
CA LYS A 588 -16.67 15.96 -19.71
C LYS A 588 -17.61 15.38 -18.65
N CYS A 589 -17.06 14.58 -17.74
CA CYS A 589 -17.84 13.93 -16.69
C CYS A 589 -17.13 13.97 -15.33
N SER A 590 -17.93 13.90 -14.28
CA SER A 590 -17.48 13.64 -12.91
C SER A 590 -17.15 12.16 -12.70
N LEU A 591 -16.47 11.80 -11.60
CA LEU A 591 -16.23 10.39 -11.27
C LEU A 591 -17.53 9.64 -10.96
N THR A 592 -18.50 10.29 -10.31
CA THR A 592 -19.83 9.70 -10.04
C THR A 592 -20.56 9.35 -11.34
N GLU A 593 -20.51 10.25 -12.34
CA GLU A 593 -21.05 9.96 -13.68
C GLU A 593 -20.28 8.84 -14.38
N LEU A 594 -18.94 8.84 -14.30
CA LEU A 594 -18.11 7.80 -14.88
C LEU A 594 -18.40 6.41 -14.28
N ILE A 595 -18.68 6.33 -12.97
CA ILE A 595 -19.14 5.11 -12.30
C ILE A 595 -20.46 4.62 -12.90
N ASN A 596 -21.42 5.52 -13.13
CA ASN A 596 -22.70 5.16 -13.74
C ASN A 596 -22.55 4.70 -15.18
N GLU A 597 -21.72 5.38 -15.97
CA GLU A 597 -21.39 4.99 -17.35
C GLU A 597 -20.71 3.61 -17.38
N LEU A 598 -19.76 3.34 -16.48
CA LEU A 598 -19.13 2.03 -16.37
C LEU A 598 -20.12 0.92 -15.99
N ARG A 599 -21.07 1.20 -15.08
CA ARG A 599 -22.15 0.27 -14.74
C ARG A 599 -23.06 -0.03 -15.93
N GLU A 600 -23.23 0.92 -16.83
CA GLU A 600 -23.98 0.73 -18.07
C GLU A 600 -23.20 -0.15 -19.05
N VAL A 601 -21.90 0.05 -19.20
CA VAL A 601 -21.02 -0.84 -19.98
C VAL A 601 -21.08 -2.26 -19.44
N MET A 602 -21.06 -2.45 -18.12
CA MET A 602 -21.13 -3.77 -17.48
C MET A 602 -22.54 -4.36 -17.40
N SER A 603 -23.56 -3.72 -17.99
CA SER A 603 -24.96 -4.13 -17.82
C SER A 603 -25.34 -5.45 -18.48
N TYR A 604 -24.49 -5.98 -19.36
CA TYR A 604 -24.63 -7.32 -19.96
C TYR A 604 -24.54 -8.45 -18.91
N ASP A 605 -23.83 -8.23 -17.80
CA ASP A 605 -23.76 -9.15 -16.66
C ASP A 605 -24.12 -8.41 -15.36
N ARG A 606 -25.25 -8.81 -14.74
CA ARG A 606 -25.73 -8.24 -13.47
C ARG A 606 -24.69 -8.34 -12.36
N LYS A 607 -23.89 -9.40 -12.31
CA LYS A 607 -22.83 -9.60 -11.32
C LYS A 607 -21.74 -8.53 -11.50
N LEU A 608 -21.29 -8.29 -12.73
CA LEU A 608 -20.28 -7.27 -13.04
C LEU A 608 -20.82 -5.86 -12.81
N LYS A 609 -22.05 -5.56 -13.26
CA LYS A 609 -22.72 -4.26 -12.99
C LYS A 609 -22.75 -3.91 -11.51
N ASN A 610 -23.09 -4.88 -10.65
CA ASN A 610 -23.15 -4.66 -9.20
C ASN A 610 -21.75 -4.63 -8.56
N ALA A 611 -20.79 -5.37 -9.12
CA ALA A 611 -19.41 -5.38 -8.65
C ALA A 611 -18.73 -4.01 -8.83
N VAL A 612 -19.10 -3.21 -9.84
CA VAL A 612 -18.56 -1.84 -10.02
C VAL A 612 -18.78 -1.00 -8.75
N THR A 613 -20.02 -0.87 -8.29
CA THR A 613 -20.35 -0.06 -7.10
C THR A 613 -19.70 -0.63 -5.85
N LYS A 614 -19.72 -1.97 -5.69
CA LYS A 614 -19.10 -2.64 -4.55
C LYS A 614 -17.57 -2.38 -4.51
N ALA A 615 -16.90 -2.43 -5.65
CA ALA A 615 -15.46 -2.18 -5.72
C ALA A 615 -15.11 -0.75 -5.30
N VAL A 616 -15.94 0.25 -5.64
CA VAL A 616 -15.76 1.63 -5.16
C VAL A 616 -15.93 1.70 -3.64
N ILE A 617 -16.99 1.08 -3.09
CA ILE A 617 -17.23 1.04 -1.63
C ILE A 617 -16.07 0.38 -0.89
N ASP A 618 -15.66 -0.81 -1.32
CA ASP A 618 -14.58 -1.58 -0.71
C ASP A 618 -13.24 -0.82 -0.77
N LEU A 619 -13.01 -0.06 -1.85
CA LEU A 619 -11.81 0.76 -2.00
C LEU A 619 -11.80 1.94 -1.01
N PHE A 620 -12.90 2.68 -0.86
CA PHE A 620 -12.98 3.74 0.14
C PHE A 620 -12.87 3.19 1.58
N ASP A 621 -13.45 2.03 1.87
CA ASP A 621 -13.36 1.38 3.20
C ASP A 621 -11.90 1.03 3.56
N LYS A 622 -11.13 0.53 2.59
CA LYS A 622 -9.69 0.25 2.74
C LYS A 622 -8.89 1.52 3.07
N HIS A 623 -9.32 2.67 2.56
CA HIS A 623 -8.72 3.98 2.81
C HIS A 623 -9.33 4.72 4.02
N GLY A 624 -10.11 4.02 4.87
CA GLY A 624 -10.63 4.57 6.11
C GLY A 624 -11.86 5.47 5.93
N MET A 625 -12.61 5.33 4.85
CA MET A 625 -13.81 6.11 4.57
C MET A 625 -15.01 5.21 4.30
N VAL A 626 -16.19 5.64 4.73
CA VAL A 626 -17.46 4.98 4.44
C VAL A 626 -18.22 5.85 3.45
N ILE A 627 -18.32 5.37 2.21
CA ILE A 627 -19.08 6.01 1.13
C ILE A 627 -20.51 5.43 1.07
N LYS A 628 -21.49 6.31 0.92
CA LYS A 628 -22.90 5.97 0.77
C LYS A 628 -23.42 6.48 -0.56
N PHE A 629 -24.00 5.58 -1.34
CA PHE A 629 -24.71 5.92 -2.57
C PHE A 629 -26.21 5.80 -2.36
N ARG A 630 -26.97 6.69 -2.98
CA ARG A 630 -28.41 6.59 -3.14
C ARG A 630 -28.73 6.18 -4.57
N ILE A 631 -29.70 5.28 -4.75
CA ILE A 631 -30.24 4.98 -6.07
C ILE A 631 -31.39 5.95 -6.33
N VAL A 632 -31.28 6.71 -7.42
CA VAL A 632 -32.34 7.62 -7.88
C VAL A 632 -32.97 7.04 -9.14
N ASN A 633 -34.31 6.97 -9.11
CA ASN A 633 -35.12 6.56 -10.25
C ASN A 633 -35.52 7.81 -11.02
N ASN A 634 -34.91 8.06 -12.17
CA ASN A 634 -35.40 9.10 -13.08
C ASN A 634 -36.64 8.55 -13.82
N ASN A 635 -37.80 9.15 -13.54
CA ASN A 635 -39.09 8.80 -14.17
C ASN A 635 -39.32 9.54 -15.51
N ASN A 636 -38.30 10.22 -16.07
CA ASN A 636 -38.45 10.91 -17.35
C ASN A 636 -38.41 9.89 -18.51
N ASN A 637 -39.41 9.99 -19.39
CA ASN A 637 -39.88 9.04 -20.41
C ASN A 637 -38.91 8.73 -21.57
N ASP A 638 -37.64 8.46 -21.31
CA ASP A 638 -36.78 7.72 -22.23
C ASP A 638 -36.30 6.46 -21.50
N ASN A 639 -36.26 5.33 -22.19
CA ASN A 639 -35.87 4.00 -21.68
C ASN A 639 -34.40 3.89 -21.16
N LYS A 640 -33.84 4.96 -20.59
CA LYS A 640 -32.46 5.04 -20.08
C LYS A 640 -32.46 4.88 -18.56
N ASN A 641 -32.26 3.63 -18.14
CA ASN A 641 -31.81 3.19 -16.80
C ASN A 641 -32.56 3.77 -15.58
N LYS A 642 -33.49 2.97 -15.05
CA LYS A 642 -34.22 3.22 -13.79
C LYS A 642 -33.36 3.35 -12.52
N HIS A 643 -32.02 3.23 -12.57
CA HIS A 643 -31.16 3.12 -11.37
C HIS A 643 -29.82 3.88 -11.50
N HIS A 644 -29.89 5.20 -11.44
CA HIS A 644 -28.72 6.08 -11.37
C HIS A 644 -28.20 6.15 -9.93
N LEU A 645 -26.88 6.17 -9.74
CA LEU A 645 -26.27 6.37 -8.42
C LEU A 645 -25.95 7.84 -8.22
N GLU A 646 -26.41 8.38 -7.10
CA GLU A 646 -25.98 9.68 -6.58
C GLU A 646 -25.19 9.48 -5.29
N LEU A 647 -24.18 10.32 -5.09
CA LEU A 647 -23.38 10.32 -3.87
C LEU A 647 -24.20 10.95 -2.74
N ASP A 648 -24.50 10.16 -1.71
CA ASP A 648 -25.24 10.63 -0.53
C ASP A 648 -24.25 11.26 0.47
N ASP A 649 -23.27 10.46 0.92
CA ASP A 649 -22.32 10.92 1.92
C ASP A 649 -20.99 10.16 1.90
N ILE A 650 -19.95 10.80 2.41
CA ILE A 650 -18.66 10.19 2.72
C ILE A 650 -18.29 10.59 4.14
N VAL A 651 -18.14 9.60 5.01
CA VAL A 651 -17.78 9.83 6.42
C VAL A 651 -16.54 9.03 6.80
N PRO A 652 -15.76 9.48 7.79
CA PRO A 652 -14.63 8.70 8.28
C PRO A 652 -15.09 7.37 8.89
N LYS A 653 -14.30 6.32 8.67
CA LYS A 653 -14.47 5.06 9.39
C LYS A 653 -14.03 5.26 10.84
N LYS A 654 -14.76 4.67 11.79
CA LYS A 654 -14.46 4.81 13.22
C LYS A 654 -13.40 3.81 13.67
N ILE A 655 -12.39 4.29 14.40
CA ILE A 655 -11.41 3.46 15.11
C ILE A 655 -11.96 3.19 16.51
N MET A 656 -12.19 1.91 16.82
CA MET A 656 -12.67 1.48 18.12
C MET A 656 -11.50 1.28 19.09
N HIS A 657 -11.42 2.14 20.10
CA HIS A 657 -10.42 2.08 21.17
C HIS A 657 -10.92 1.25 22.36
N LEU A 658 -9.98 0.76 23.18
CA LEU A 658 -10.26 0.06 24.45
C LEU A 658 -11.40 -0.97 24.38
N ARG A 659 -11.34 -1.89 23.41
CA ARG A 659 -12.42 -2.85 23.11
C ARG A 659 -12.99 -3.51 24.37
N GLY A 660 -14.32 -3.42 24.52
CA GLY A 660 -15.07 -3.98 25.65
C GLY A 660 -15.41 -2.96 26.74
N ILE A 661 -14.86 -1.74 26.67
CA ILE A 661 -15.19 -0.62 27.55
C ILE A 661 -16.06 0.40 26.82
N LYS A 662 -17.00 1.01 27.54
CA LYS A 662 -17.86 2.09 27.06
C LYS A 662 -17.84 3.24 28.06
N LEU A 663 -17.92 4.47 27.56
CA LEU A 663 -18.12 5.68 28.34
C LEU A 663 -19.61 5.83 28.70
N LYS A 664 -19.91 6.31 29.90
CA LYS A 664 -21.29 6.69 30.25
C LYS A 664 -21.57 8.13 29.81
N ARG A 665 -22.61 8.34 29.01
CA ARG A 665 -23.12 9.69 28.73
C ARG A 665 -23.84 10.27 29.95
N GLN A 666 -24.14 11.57 29.91
CA GLN A 666 -24.99 12.25 30.90
C GLN A 666 -26.41 11.64 30.99
N ASP A 667 -26.90 11.02 29.92
CA ASP A 667 -28.19 10.30 29.87
C ASP A 667 -28.10 8.81 30.32
N GLY A 668 -26.92 8.38 30.81
CA GLY A 668 -26.66 7.02 31.25
C GLY A 668 -26.42 5.99 30.14
N LYS A 669 -26.54 6.37 28.85
CA LYS A 669 -26.33 5.42 27.74
C LYS A 669 -24.84 5.16 27.51
N PRO A 670 -24.44 3.90 27.27
CA PRO A 670 -23.03 3.57 27.09
C PRO A 670 -22.59 3.80 25.64
N ILE A 671 -21.52 4.57 25.45
CA ILE A 671 -20.96 4.94 24.13
C ILE A 671 -19.59 4.28 23.95
N PRO A 672 -19.30 3.72 22.77
CA PRO A 672 -17.97 3.24 22.47
C PRO A 672 -16.94 4.37 22.46
N ILE A 673 -15.74 4.10 22.97
CA ILE A 673 -14.60 5.01 22.86
C ILE A 673 -14.08 4.87 21.43
N GLN A 674 -14.27 5.90 20.61
CA GLN A 674 -13.92 5.85 19.19
C GLN A 674 -13.45 7.21 18.67
N THR A 675 -12.52 7.17 17.71
CA THR A 675 -12.10 8.35 16.95
C THR A 675 -12.22 8.09 15.44
N ASP A 676 -11.96 9.11 14.63
CA ASP A 676 -12.03 9.02 13.18
C ASP A 676 -10.72 8.50 12.60
N SER A 677 -10.78 7.58 11.63
CA SER A 677 -9.57 7.05 10.99
C SER A 677 -8.91 8.02 10.02
N VAL A 678 -9.66 9.02 9.55
CA VAL A 678 -9.21 10.09 8.66
C VAL A 678 -9.93 11.39 9.04
N ASP A 679 -9.36 12.52 8.67
CA ASP A 679 -9.98 13.83 8.86
C ASP A 679 -11.36 13.93 8.17
N PRO A 680 -12.42 14.39 8.87
CA PRO A 680 -13.67 14.78 8.21
C PRO A 680 -13.48 15.75 7.02
N LEU A 681 -12.51 16.67 7.07
CA LEU A 681 -12.17 17.55 5.95
C LEU A 681 -11.75 16.73 4.71
N TYR A 682 -10.94 15.69 4.91
CA TYR A 682 -10.50 14.79 3.84
C TYR A 682 -11.68 14.07 3.17
N CYS A 683 -12.70 13.68 3.94
CA CYS A 683 -13.93 13.11 3.39
C CYS A 683 -14.73 14.13 2.56
N ARG A 684 -14.79 15.40 3.01
CA ARG A 684 -15.42 16.50 2.25
C ARG A 684 -14.70 16.75 0.93
N MET A 685 -13.36 16.73 0.92
CA MET A 685 -12.55 16.85 -0.30
C MET A 685 -12.89 15.74 -1.30
N TRP A 686 -12.99 14.49 -0.84
CA TRP A 686 -13.39 13.37 -1.70
C TRP A 686 -14.81 13.50 -2.22
N LYS A 687 -15.75 13.94 -1.39
CA LYS A 687 -17.14 14.17 -1.81
C LYS A 687 -17.19 15.21 -2.93
N LYS A 688 -16.45 16.31 -2.76
CA LYS A 688 -16.33 17.36 -3.78
C LYS A 688 -15.65 16.83 -5.05
N LEU A 689 -14.57 16.07 -4.92
CA LEU A 689 -13.81 15.51 -6.06
C LEU A 689 -14.65 14.54 -6.89
N LEU A 690 -15.46 13.67 -6.25
CA LEU A 690 -16.27 12.69 -6.97
C LEU A 690 -17.33 13.33 -7.86
N ASP A 691 -17.88 14.47 -7.43
CA ASP A 691 -18.90 15.23 -8.15
C ASP A 691 -18.33 16.41 -8.94
N LEU A 692 -17.00 16.62 -8.91
CA LEU A 692 -16.34 17.71 -9.60
C LEU A 692 -16.47 17.53 -11.12
N LYS A 693 -16.89 18.59 -11.81
CA LYS A 693 -17.00 18.62 -13.27
C LYS A 693 -16.01 19.61 -13.87
N PRO A 694 -15.54 19.38 -15.10
CA PRO A 694 -14.74 20.36 -15.81
C PRO A 694 -15.64 21.53 -16.21
N THR A 695 -15.68 22.57 -15.38
CA THR A 695 -16.34 23.83 -15.73
C THR A 695 -15.43 24.69 -16.61
N PRO A 696 -15.96 25.36 -17.64
CA PRO A 696 -15.28 26.52 -18.21
C PRO A 696 -15.25 27.62 -17.13
N PHE A 697 -14.07 28.19 -16.89
CA PHE A 697 -13.90 29.43 -16.13
C PHE A 697 -14.10 30.64 -17.03
#